data_AF-A0A060WVP8-F1
#
_entry.id   AF-A0A060WVP8-F1
#
_cell.length_a   1.000
_cell.length_b   1.000
_cell.length_c   1.000
_cell.angle_alpha   90.00
_cell.angle_beta   90.00
_cell.angle_gamma   90.00
#
_symmetry.space_group_name_H-M   'P 1'
#
loop_
_entity.id
_entity.type
_entity.pdbx_description
1 polymer ?
#
loop_
_entity_poly.entity_id
_entity_poly.type
_entity_poly.pdbx_seq_one_letter_code
_entity_poly.pdbx_strand_id
1 'polypeptide(L)'
;MASCLVPDFPAVLVALEYLGELDKQLRDEGVPFSPEASHHLKEIAAAITELETSRRVVHEQLEVETIETSKLRHQCQNIHDDVQNEISAGVAAARNINAGQITQLQDELNSIVQEIELMEKKQEVLEKQNAILYPERELAKGDHENVINQLNYQLSEKANKQILLNETMNEIKEGKAKITDVENTKVELEEDMIQERKMFVETNENLQRECEEVINNIQDQKKNNEKKRRELDIFLAELLDKEDKVTEQKKASELKYFSEVHIVQLEQSIAKLTASEIQYKEQLADEINTFEELVLQKEFHVKELAEVRIVFELKVQALQEKIVEVDGEMEEGQIVNAIRLESIAKMSDRFKAQRKEEDDVMAEHLNVSRRLEKSRLRLEERIASIAKHKIEIREMDEEIKQLHETNIVNADLFERNVEELHGQLNKEKNNIAIFEVEKEVLCQSLENLKKDQVQHVKEVNSNIGLTRRRYEELLEEEKKLREHVFMGALIERLSNKIVKAEEGYEQMTISYNAEIQQFITEAESVIQSRLEKEEDLKGKESILEDAEAQFDIDQSRHQKLKNHTSELKSKNNHLELFIQDMKERTSTLLKPKEDMKRSLEGLREKHMELLTSHTANIIATEKSIYDNGMMLEQVNMENSRLHVCIEQMKEDIWNTRKDQERHTKEIGWLKEEVHSLFESLLDAWAEDTVVTEESSERDHKILEAIYRLMTKIHDRKFQLGDINSRLEEELKGMSSLLASNKSNIALKEQGN
;
A
#
# COMPACT_ATOMS: atom_id res chain seq x y z
N MET A 1 18.94 -84.31 -42.07
CA MET A 1 18.67 -84.80 -43.44
C MET A 1 18.50 -86.30 -43.36
N ALA A 2 17.26 -86.77 -43.38
CA ALA A 2 16.99 -88.20 -43.52
C ALA A 2 17.31 -88.58 -44.96
N SER A 3 18.25 -89.50 -45.17
CA SER A 3 18.51 -90.04 -46.51
C SER A 3 17.27 -90.83 -46.92
N CYS A 4 16.52 -90.31 -47.88
CA CYS A 4 15.50 -91.07 -48.59
C CYS A 4 16.24 -92.12 -49.43
N LEU A 5 16.40 -93.33 -48.91
CA LEU A 5 17.06 -94.40 -49.66
C LEU A 5 16.14 -94.85 -50.80
N VAL A 6 16.36 -94.31 -52.00
CA VAL A 6 15.66 -94.77 -53.20
C VAL A 6 16.25 -96.12 -53.62
N PRO A 7 15.45 -97.21 -53.68
CA PRO A 7 15.95 -98.53 -54.02
C PRO A 7 16.43 -98.61 -55.47
N ASP A 8 17.43 -99.48 -55.70
CA ASP A 8 17.97 -99.79 -57.02
C ASP A 8 16.87 -100.32 -57.94
N PHE A 9 16.86 -99.87 -59.20
CA PHE A 9 15.85 -100.30 -60.15
C PHE A 9 16.00 -101.80 -60.44
N PRO A 10 15.00 -102.64 -60.14
CA PRO A 10 15.16 -104.10 -60.19
C PRO A 10 15.59 -104.63 -61.56
N ALA A 11 15.13 -103.98 -62.64
CA ALA A 11 15.51 -104.36 -64.00
C ALA A 11 16.98 -104.07 -64.32
N VAL A 12 17.57 -103.05 -63.69
CA VAL A 12 19.01 -102.72 -63.85
C VAL A 12 19.87 -103.77 -63.16
N LEU A 13 19.48 -104.20 -61.94
CA LEU A 13 20.19 -105.26 -61.23
C LEU A 13 20.20 -106.57 -62.03
N VAL A 14 19.05 -106.95 -62.58
CA VAL A 14 18.91 -108.14 -63.45
C VAL A 14 19.75 -108.00 -64.72
N ALA A 15 19.78 -106.82 -65.34
CA ALA A 15 20.60 -106.57 -66.53
C ALA A 15 22.11 -106.68 -66.25
N LEU A 16 22.56 -106.18 -65.09
CA LEU A 16 23.96 -106.29 -64.66
C LEU A 16 24.35 -107.74 -64.35
N GLU A 17 23.44 -108.52 -63.76
CA GLU A 17 23.63 -109.94 -63.48
C GLU A 17 23.77 -110.74 -64.79
N TYR A 18 22.87 -110.53 -65.76
CA TYR A 18 22.97 -111.14 -67.09
C TYR A 18 24.23 -110.74 -67.86
N LEU A 19 24.66 -109.47 -67.80
CA LEU A 19 25.92 -109.03 -68.41
C LEU A 19 27.14 -109.71 -67.78
N GLY A 20 27.10 -109.93 -66.47
CA GLY A 20 28.13 -110.67 -65.74
C GLY A 20 28.15 -112.18 -66.05
N GLU A 21 26.99 -112.79 -66.28
CA GLU A 21 26.87 -114.18 -66.73
C GLU A 21 27.39 -114.36 -68.16
N LEU A 22 27.03 -113.44 -69.07
CA LEU A 22 27.51 -113.43 -70.46
C LEU A 22 29.04 -113.30 -70.52
N ASP A 23 29.61 -112.43 -69.67
CA ASP A 23 31.05 -112.23 -69.54
C ASP A 23 31.78 -113.49 -69.03
N LYS A 24 31.16 -114.29 -68.16
CA LYS A 24 31.70 -115.58 -67.72
C LYS A 24 31.66 -116.62 -68.84
N GLN A 25 30.52 -116.75 -69.54
CA GLN A 25 30.36 -117.68 -70.65
C GLN A 25 31.38 -117.42 -71.79
N LEU A 26 31.61 -116.15 -72.14
CA LEU A 26 32.57 -115.76 -73.18
C LEU A 26 34.03 -116.06 -72.81
N ARG A 27 34.39 -116.09 -71.52
CA ARG A 27 35.73 -116.51 -71.06
C ARG A 27 35.89 -118.03 -71.12
N ASP A 28 34.85 -118.77 -70.77
CA ASP A 28 34.89 -120.24 -70.65
C ASP A 28 34.86 -120.95 -72.03
N GLU A 29 34.22 -120.35 -73.04
CA GLU A 29 34.05 -120.96 -74.38
C GLU A 29 35.25 -120.78 -75.34
N GLY A 30 36.32 -120.07 -74.94
CA GLY A 30 37.56 -120.00 -75.72
C GLY A 30 37.41 -119.39 -77.13
N VAL A 31 36.48 -118.46 -77.31
CA VAL A 31 36.18 -117.79 -78.59
C VAL A 31 37.29 -116.77 -78.93
N PRO A 32 37.73 -116.63 -80.21
CA PRO A 32 38.86 -115.78 -80.61
C PRO A 32 38.70 -114.27 -80.38
N PHE A 33 37.51 -113.80 -79.98
CA PHE A 33 37.22 -112.39 -79.63
C PHE A 33 36.90 -112.20 -78.14
N SER A 34 37.27 -113.15 -77.29
CA SER A 34 36.90 -113.19 -75.86
C SER A 34 37.42 -112.00 -75.00
N PRO A 35 38.62 -111.43 -75.19
CA PRO A 35 39.09 -110.35 -74.33
C PRO A 35 38.47 -108.98 -74.66
N GLU A 36 38.28 -108.64 -75.93
CA GLU A 36 37.64 -107.39 -76.35
C GLU A 36 36.13 -107.38 -76.02
N ALA A 37 35.42 -108.49 -76.26
CA ALA A 37 34.00 -108.61 -75.89
C ALA A 37 33.80 -108.51 -74.36
N SER A 38 34.70 -109.11 -73.57
CA SER A 38 34.70 -109.00 -72.11
C SER A 38 34.93 -107.56 -71.63
N HIS A 39 35.80 -106.81 -72.31
CA HIS A 39 36.05 -105.41 -71.98
C HIS A 39 34.80 -104.54 -72.22
N HIS A 40 34.16 -104.68 -73.38
CA HIS A 40 32.94 -103.93 -73.69
C HIS A 40 31.76 -104.29 -72.78
N LEU A 41 31.59 -105.55 -72.39
CA LEU A 41 30.55 -105.94 -71.42
C LEU A 41 30.79 -105.30 -70.04
N LYS A 42 32.05 -105.18 -69.61
CA LYS A 42 32.41 -104.46 -68.38
C LYS A 42 32.19 -102.95 -68.49
N GLU A 43 32.51 -102.35 -69.62
CA GLU A 43 32.23 -100.92 -69.86
C GLU A 43 30.72 -100.64 -69.89
N ILE A 44 29.93 -101.51 -70.51
CA ILE A 44 28.47 -101.43 -70.51
C ILE A 44 27.92 -101.57 -69.09
N ALA A 45 28.41 -102.55 -68.32
CA ALA A 45 28.03 -102.72 -66.93
C ALA A 45 28.39 -101.48 -66.07
N ALA A 46 29.59 -100.92 -66.25
CA ALA A 46 30.02 -99.71 -65.56
C ALA A 46 29.14 -98.50 -65.91
N ALA A 47 28.85 -98.28 -67.19
CA ALA A 47 27.97 -97.20 -67.64
C ALA A 47 26.53 -97.36 -67.11
N ILE A 48 26.01 -98.60 -67.05
CA ILE A 48 24.70 -98.88 -66.46
C ILE A 48 24.71 -98.59 -64.94
N THR A 49 25.78 -98.95 -64.22
CA THR A 49 25.89 -98.62 -62.79
C THR A 49 26.01 -97.12 -62.54
N GLU A 50 26.74 -96.38 -63.38
CA GLU A 50 26.86 -94.92 -63.29
C GLU A 50 25.52 -94.23 -63.61
N LEU A 51 24.78 -94.73 -64.59
CA LEU A 51 23.46 -94.21 -64.92
C LEU A 51 22.46 -94.46 -63.78
N GLU A 52 22.50 -95.63 -63.13
CA GLU A 52 21.63 -95.95 -62.00
C GLU A 52 21.96 -95.13 -60.74
N THR A 53 23.24 -94.86 -60.47
CA THR A 53 23.61 -93.95 -59.37
C THR A 53 23.19 -92.51 -59.67
N SER A 54 23.36 -92.03 -60.91
CA SER A 54 22.88 -90.71 -61.33
C SER A 54 21.34 -90.60 -61.21
N ARG A 55 20.59 -91.60 -61.68
CA ARG A 55 19.12 -91.67 -61.53
C ARG A 55 18.73 -91.53 -60.06
N ARG A 56 19.40 -92.27 -59.17
CA ARG A 56 19.12 -92.28 -57.73
C ARG A 56 19.32 -90.90 -57.12
N VAL A 57 20.46 -90.26 -57.37
CA VAL A 57 20.77 -88.92 -56.84
C VAL A 57 19.74 -87.88 -57.30
N VAL A 58 19.36 -87.90 -58.58
CA VAL A 58 18.36 -86.97 -59.12
C VAL A 58 16.99 -87.22 -58.48
N HIS A 59 16.60 -88.48 -58.27
CA HIS A 59 15.35 -88.80 -57.59
C HIS A 59 15.32 -88.36 -56.13
N GLU A 60 16.41 -88.58 -55.39
CA GLU A 60 16.55 -88.11 -54.00
C GLU A 60 16.44 -86.58 -53.91
N GLN A 61 17.09 -85.85 -54.83
CA GLN A 61 16.99 -84.40 -54.90
C GLN A 61 15.55 -83.95 -55.22
N LEU A 62 14.87 -84.61 -56.15
CA LEU A 62 13.48 -84.31 -56.48
C LEU A 62 12.56 -84.53 -55.29
N GLU A 63 12.76 -85.58 -54.49
CA GLU A 63 11.98 -85.83 -53.28
C GLU A 63 12.19 -84.73 -52.23
N VAL A 64 13.44 -84.32 -52.01
CA VAL A 64 13.76 -83.21 -51.09
C VAL A 64 13.08 -81.92 -51.53
N GLU A 65 13.20 -81.55 -52.81
CA GLU A 65 12.54 -80.36 -53.35
C GLU A 65 11.02 -80.45 -53.27
N THR A 66 10.44 -81.64 -53.48
CA THR A 66 8.99 -81.86 -53.35
C THR A 66 8.52 -81.65 -51.91
N ILE A 67 9.29 -82.13 -50.91
CA ILE A 67 9.01 -81.94 -49.49
C ILE A 67 9.13 -80.47 -49.09
N GLU A 68 10.21 -79.79 -49.46
CA GLU A 68 10.41 -78.37 -49.16
C GLU A 68 9.34 -77.51 -49.85
N THR A 69 8.97 -77.81 -51.10
CA THR A 69 7.86 -77.13 -51.79
C THR A 69 6.53 -77.38 -51.08
N SER A 70 6.29 -78.58 -50.55
CA SER A 70 5.09 -78.87 -49.75
C SER A 70 5.06 -78.08 -48.45
N LYS A 71 6.19 -77.95 -47.77
CA LYS A 71 6.35 -77.17 -46.54
C LYS A 71 6.11 -75.68 -46.81
N LEU A 72 6.69 -75.13 -47.88
CA LEU A 72 6.45 -73.76 -48.30
C LEU A 72 4.98 -73.50 -48.64
N ARG A 73 4.30 -74.40 -49.35
CA ARG A 73 2.86 -74.27 -49.62
C ARG A 73 2.04 -74.22 -48.34
N HIS A 74 2.34 -75.08 -47.36
CA HIS A 74 1.65 -75.07 -46.07
C HIS A 74 1.90 -73.77 -45.31
N GLN A 75 3.15 -73.26 -45.31
CA GLN A 75 3.47 -71.97 -44.69
C GLN A 75 2.73 -70.82 -45.39
N CYS A 76 2.76 -70.76 -46.71
CA CYS A 76 2.04 -69.73 -47.49
C CYS A 76 0.53 -69.76 -47.23
N GLN A 77 -0.05 -70.95 -47.04
CA GLN A 77 -1.48 -71.07 -46.76
C GLN A 77 -1.84 -70.56 -45.36
N ASN A 78 -0.96 -70.76 -44.38
CA ASN A 78 -1.19 -70.33 -42.99
C ASN A 78 -0.87 -68.85 -42.73
N ILE A 79 0.02 -68.23 -43.52
CA ILE A 79 0.38 -66.80 -43.36
C ILE A 79 -0.86 -65.89 -43.44
N HIS A 80 -1.85 -66.23 -44.28
CA HIS A 80 -3.07 -65.45 -44.36
C HIS A 80 -3.85 -65.44 -43.04
N ASP A 81 -4.03 -66.60 -42.42
CA ASP A 81 -4.72 -66.73 -41.14
C ASP A 81 -3.93 -66.09 -40.00
N ASP A 82 -2.60 -66.24 -39.99
CA ASP A 82 -1.71 -65.63 -39.00
C ASP A 82 -1.78 -64.10 -39.05
N VAL A 83 -1.72 -63.51 -40.25
CA VAL A 83 -1.84 -62.06 -40.45
C VAL A 83 -3.23 -61.56 -40.06
N GLN A 84 -4.29 -62.29 -40.44
CA GLN A 84 -5.66 -61.95 -40.06
C GLN A 84 -5.84 -61.95 -38.53
N ASN A 85 -5.28 -62.95 -37.85
CA ASN A 85 -5.30 -63.05 -36.40
C ASN A 85 -4.52 -61.91 -35.75
N GLU A 86 -3.33 -61.56 -36.24
CA GLU A 86 -2.51 -60.45 -35.74
C GLU A 86 -3.23 -59.10 -35.90
N ILE A 87 -3.83 -58.83 -37.07
CA ILE A 87 -4.64 -57.62 -37.30
C ILE A 87 -5.81 -57.57 -36.33
N SER A 88 -6.53 -58.69 -36.15
CA SER A 88 -7.69 -58.74 -35.24
C SER A 88 -7.29 -58.48 -33.78
N ALA A 89 -6.14 -59.01 -33.35
CA ALA A 89 -5.58 -58.78 -32.02
C ALA A 89 -5.17 -57.31 -31.84
N GLY A 90 -4.52 -56.72 -32.84
CA GLY A 90 -4.17 -55.30 -32.85
C GLY A 90 -5.40 -54.38 -32.76
N VAL A 91 -6.47 -54.69 -33.50
CA VAL A 91 -7.74 -53.95 -33.43
C VAL A 91 -8.40 -54.09 -32.07
N ALA A 92 -8.41 -55.29 -31.49
CA ALA A 92 -8.96 -55.51 -30.15
C ALA A 92 -8.17 -54.75 -29.07
N ALA A 93 -6.84 -54.77 -29.14
CA ALA A 93 -5.98 -54.01 -28.25
C ALA A 93 -6.22 -52.50 -28.38
N ALA A 94 -6.30 -51.97 -29.60
CA ALA A 94 -6.60 -50.56 -29.83
C ALA A 94 -7.98 -50.15 -29.31
N ARG A 95 -9.00 -51.00 -29.46
CA ARG A 95 -10.34 -50.78 -28.89
C ARG A 95 -10.32 -50.76 -27.37
N ASN A 96 -9.59 -51.69 -26.74
CA ASN A 96 -9.46 -51.74 -25.29
C ASN A 96 -8.71 -50.52 -24.73
N ILE A 97 -7.62 -50.09 -25.40
CA ILE A 97 -6.89 -48.87 -25.02
C ILE A 97 -7.81 -47.64 -25.14
N ASN A 98 -8.55 -47.51 -26.24
CA ASN A 98 -9.45 -46.38 -26.45
C ASN A 98 -10.59 -46.40 -25.41
N ALA A 99 -11.20 -47.55 -25.14
CA ALA A 99 -12.21 -47.69 -24.09
C ALA A 99 -11.66 -47.28 -22.71
N GLY A 100 -10.45 -47.72 -22.36
CA GLY A 100 -9.76 -47.33 -21.13
C GLY A 100 -9.49 -45.83 -21.04
N GLN A 101 -9.06 -45.20 -22.14
CA GLN A 101 -8.87 -43.75 -22.22
C GLN A 101 -10.19 -42.98 -22.07
N ILE A 102 -11.27 -43.46 -22.70
CA ILE A 102 -12.60 -42.84 -22.57
C ILE A 102 -13.08 -42.93 -21.11
N THR A 103 -12.95 -44.09 -20.47
CA THR A 103 -13.35 -44.24 -19.05
C THR A 103 -12.49 -43.36 -18.15
N GLN A 104 -11.18 -43.28 -18.38
CA GLN A 104 -10.30 -42.40 -17.62
C GLN A 104 -10.71 -40.92 -17.76
N LEU A 105 -10.98 -40.46 -18.99
CA LEU A 105 -11.44 -39.09 -19.23
C LEU A 105 -12.80 -38.81 -18.58
N GLN A 106 -13.70 -39.79 -18.56
CA GLN A 106 -14.98 -39.68 -17.86
C GLN A 106 -14.81 -39.55 -16.35
N ASP A 107 -13.91 -40.34 -15.76
CA ASP A 107 -13.60 -40.28 -14.32
C ASP A 107 -12.92 -38.97 -13.94
N GLU A 108 -11.96 -38.49 -14.73
CA GLU A 108 -11.32 -37.18 -14.56
C GLU A 108 -12.34 -36.05 -14.65
N LEU A 109 -13.26 -36.10 -15.64
CA LEU A 109 -14.33 -35.13 -15.77
C LEU A 109 -15.26 -35.12 -14.55
N ASN A 110 -15.66 -36.31 -14.07
CA ASN A 110 -16.49 -36.43 -12.87
C ASN A 110 -15.78 -35.87 -11.62
N SER A 111 -14.48 -36.11 -11.48
CA SER A 111 -13.66 -35.54 -10.39
C SER A 111 -13.65 -34.01 -10.45
N ILE A 112 -13.44 -33.43 -11.64
CA ILE A 112 -13.45 -31.98 -11.83
C ILE A 112 -14.82 -31.39 -11.51
N VAL A 113 -15.91 -32.05 -11.91
CA VAL A 113 -17.28 -31.61 -11.59
C VAL A 113 -17.51 -31.59 -10.07
N GLN A 114 -17.07 -32.62 -9.35
CA GLN A 114 -17.15 -32.65 -7.89
C GLN A 114 -16.33 -31.54 -7.23
N GLU A 115 -15.13 -31.25 -7.73
CA GLU A 115 -14.31 -30.12 -7.25
C GLU A 115 -15.00 -28.77 -7.49
N ILE A 116 -15.63 -28.57 -8.65
CA ILE A 116 -16.41 -27.36 -8.97
C ILE A 116 -17.55 -27.20 -7.96
N GLU A 117 -18.36 -28.24 -7.73
CA GLU A 117 -19.46 -28.20 -6.76
C GLU A 117 -18.98 -27.88 -5.33
N LEU A 118 -17.84 -28.44 -4.91
CA LEU A 118 -17.24 -28.14 -3.60
C LEU A 118 -16.77 -26.68 -3.52
N MET A 119 -16.17 -26.16 -4.58
CA MET A 119 -15.73 -24.78 -4.67
C MET A 119 -16.89 -23.79 -4.67
N GLU A 120 -17.98 -24.10 -5.37
CA GLU A 120 -19.22 -23.31 -5.36
C GLU A 120 -19.85 -23.27 -3.97
N LYS A 121 -19.94 -24.41 -3.27
CA LYS A 121 -20.40 -24.45 -1.88
C LYS A 121 -19.52 -23.61 -0.95
N LYS A 122 -18.20 -23.65 -1.14
CA LYS A 122 -17.25 -22.84 -0.36
C LYS A 122 -17.41 -21.35 -0.66
N GLN A 123 -17.64 -20.97 -1.92
CA GLN A 123 -17.93 -19.60 -2.31
C GLN A 123 -19.22 -19.10 -1.63
N GLU A 124 -20.29 -19.89 -1.64
CA GLU A 124 -21.56 -19.52 -0.99
C GLU A 124 -21.39 -19.28 0.52
N VAL A 125 -20.59 -20.10 1.21
CA VAL A 125 -20.28 -19.91 2.63
C VAL A 125 -19.51 -18.61 2.86
N LEU A 126 -18.51 -18.31 2.03
CA LEU A 126 -17.72 -17.09 2.14
C LEU A 126 -18.55 -15.83 1.83
N GLU A 127 -19.46 -15.90 0.86
CA GLU A 127 -20.40 -14.82 0.56
C GLU A 127 -21.34 -14.54 1.73
N LYS A 128 -21.87 -15.60 2.37
CA LYS A 128 -22.68 -15.47 3.59
C LYS A 128 -21.90 -14.85 4.75
N GLN A 129 -20.64 -15.25 4.95
CA GLN A 129 -19.78 -14.67 5.98
C GLN A 129 -19.48 -13.19 5.70
N ASN A 130 -19.14 -12.84 4.45
CA ASN A 130 -18.89 -11.46 4.06
C ASN A 130 -20.14 -10.58 4.21
N ALA A 131 -21.33 -11.12 3.94
CA ALA A 131 -22.59 -10.40 4.13
C ALA A 131 -22.86 -10.03 5.60
N ILE A 132 -22.32 -10.79 6.56
CA ILE A 132 -22.43 -10.51 8.00
C ILE A 132 -21.30 -9.58 8.46
N LEU A 133 -20.05 -9.88 8.06
CA LEU A 133 -18.87 -9.13 8.51
C LEU A 133 -18.82 -7.71 7.97
N TYR A 134 -19.36 -7.45 6.77
CA TYR A 134 -19.32 -6.12 6.17
C TYR A 134 -20.15 -5.09 6.98
N PRO A 135 -21.43 -5.36 7.33
CA PRO A 135 -22.16 -4.51 8.27
C PRO A 135 -21.49 -4.31 9.62
N GLU A 136 -20.93 -5.38 10.23
CA GLU A 136 -20.21 -5.27 11.51
C GLU A 136 -19.00 -4.34 11.40
N ARG A 137 -18.24 -4.42 10.30
CA ARG A 137 -17.12 -3.52 10.03
C ARG A 137 -17.56 -2.07 9.90
N GLU A 138 -18.64 -1.80 9.15
CA GLU A 138 -19.15 -0.44 8.97
C GLU A 138 -19.72 0.13 10.27
N LEU A 139 -20.36 -0.69 11.10
CA LEU A 139 -20.85 -0.29 12.42
C LEU A 139 -19.67 0.05 13.34
N ALA A 140 -18.66 -0.83 13.43
CA ALA A 140 -17.46 -0.57 14.22
C ALA A 140 -16.68 0.67 13.74
N LYS A 141 -16.64 0.91 12.43
CA LYS A 141 -16.05 2.12 11.85
C LYS A 141 -16.83 3.37 12.26
N GLY A 142 -18.17 3.33 12.19
CA GLY A 142 -19.03 4.42 12.65
C GLY A 142 -18.86 4.72 14.15
N ASP A 143 -18.78 3.70 14.99
CA ASP A 143 -18.50 3.85 16.42
C ASP A 143 -17.13 4.47 16.67
N HIS A 144 -16.10 4.04 15.93
CA HIS A 144 -14.77 4.61 16.04
C HIS A 144 -14.74 6.09 15.61
N GLU A 145 -15.41 6.44 14.52
CA GLU A 145 -15.54 7.81 14.04
C GLU A 145 -16.29 8.70 15.05
N ASN A 146 -17.34 8.17 15.69
CA ASN A 146 -18.04 8.86 16.78
C ASN A 146 -17.12 9.12 17.99
N VAL A 147 -16.29 8.14 18.37
CA VAL A 147 -15.32 8.30 19.47
C VAL A 147 -14.25 9.35 19.11
N ILE A 148 -13.74 9.34 17.88
CA ILE A 148 -12.79 10.36 17.39
C ILE A 148 -13.43 11.75 17.44
N ASN A 149 -14.68 11.88 16.98
CA ASN A 149 -15.40 13.15 16.99
C ASN A 149 -15.62 13.67 18.41
N GLN A 150 -15.98 12.79 19.36
CA GLN A 150 -16.09 13.15 20.78
C GLN A 150 -14.74 13.59 21.36
N LEU A 151 -13.64 12.89 21.03
CA LEU A 151 -12.31 13.25 21.50
C LEU A 151 -11.86 14.60 20.95
N ASN A 152 -12.09 14.85 19.66
CA ASN A 152 -11.79 16.13 19.01
C ASN A 152 -12.58 17.28 19.64
N TYR A 153 -13.87 17.06 19.94
CA TYR A 153 -14.69 18.03 20.65
C TYR A 153 -14.11 18.32 22.06
N GLN A 154 -13.73 17.30 22.82
CA GLN A 154 -13.12 17.47 24.14
C GLN A 154 -11.76 18.18 24.07
N LEU A 155 -10.95 17.90 23.05
CA LEU A 155 -9.67 18.58 22.82
C LEU A 155 -9.88 20.06 22.48
N SER A 156 -10.88 20.38 21.65
CA SER A 156 -11.25 21.76 21.33
C SER A 156 -11.75 22.52 22.57
N GLU A 157 -12.64 21.92 23.36
CA GLU A 157 -13.09 22.46 24.65
C GLU A 157 -11.92 22.71 25.61
N LYS A 158 -10.97 21.77 25.69
CA LYS A 158 -9.76 21.91 26.51
C LYS A 158 -8.88 23.06 26.02
N ALA A 159 -8.67 23.18 24.71
CA ALA A 159 -7.91 24.26 24.11
C ALA A 159 -8.56 25.62 24.40
N ASN A 160 -9.89 25.74 24.23
CA ASN A 160 -10.64 26.95 24.55
C ASN A 160 -10.53 27.33 26.02
N LYS A 161 -10.65 26.36 26.94
CA LYS A 161 -10.46 26.59 28.38
C LYS A 161 -9.02 27.02 28.70
N GLN A 162 -8.03 26.49 28.00
CA GLN A 162 -6.63 26.89 28.16
C GLN A 162 -6.39 28.31 27.66
N ILE A 163 -7.02 28.71 26.54
CA ILE A 163 -6.97 30.09 26.03
C ILE A 163 -7.57 31.05 27.07
N LEU A 164 -8.79 30.77 27.54
CA LEU A 164 -9.45 31.58 28.56
C LEU A 164 -8.64 31.67 29.86
N LEU A 165 -8.00 30.57 30.27
CA LEU A 165 -7.11 30.56 31.44
C LEU A 165 -5.87 31.46 31.22
N ASN A 166 -5.28 31.42 30.02
CA ASN A 166 -4.13 32.26 29.70
C ASN A 166 -4.52 33.75 29.61
N GLU A 167 -5.68 34.06 29.04
CA GLU A 167 -6.25 35.42 28.97
C GLU A 167 -6.47 35.99 30.37
N THR A 168 -7.21 35.27 31.22
CA THR A 168 -7.44 35.67 32.62
C THR A 168 -6.14 35.79 33.41
N MET A 169 -5.15 34.93 33.17
CA MET A 169 -3.84 35.05 33.82
C MET A 169 -3.05 36.28 33.35
N ASN A 170 -3.21 36.69 32.09
CA ASN A 170 -2.63 37.94 31.58
C ASN A 170 -3.33 39.16 32.16
N GLU A 171 -4.67 39.16 32.25
CA GLU A 171 -5.44 40.22 32.91
C GLU A 171 -5.01 40.40 34.38
N ILE A 172 -4.82 39.29 35.11
CA ILE A 172 -4.32 39.32 36.50
C ILE A 172 -2.92 39.92 36.56
N LYS A 173 -2.01 39.58 35.63
CA LYS A 173 -0.65 40.15 35.58
C LYS A 173 -0.69 41.65 35.30
N GLU A 174 -1.53 42.09 34.36
CA GLU A 174 -1.71 43.50 34.05
C GLU A 174 -2.29 44.26 35.25
N GLY A 175 -3.30 43.69 35.93
CA GLY A 175 -3.84 44.24 37.16
C GLY A 175 -2.79 44.38 38.27
N LYS A 176 -1.93 43.36 38.45
CA LYS A 176 -0.80 43.44 39.39
C LYS A 176 0.20 44.54 39.02
N ALA A 177 0.53 44.68 37.74
CA ALA A 177 1.43 45.74 37.26
C ALA A 177 0.85 47.14 37.56
N LYS A 178 -0.44 47.34 37.29
CA LYS A 178 -1.15 48.59 37.63
C LYS A 178 -1.16 48.86 39.13
N ILE A 179 -1.34 47.83 39.97
CA ILE A 179 -1.27 47.98 41.43
C ILE A 179 0.13 48.41 41.85
N THR A 180 1.19 47.77 41.34
CA THR A 180 2.56 48.17 41.66
C THR A 180 2.89 49.58 41.19
N ASP A 181 2.39 50.00 40.02
CA ASP A 181 2.55 51.39 39.55
C ASP A 181 1.85 52.38 40.49
N VAL A 182 0.62 52.08 40.91
CA VAL A 182 -0.11 52.91 41.89
C VAL A 182 0.63 52.95 43.24
N GLU A 183 1.17 51.83 43.71
CA GLU A 183 1.98 51.78 44.94
C GLU A 183 3.24 52.64 44.81
N ASN A 184 3.95 52.58 43.68
CA ASN A 184 5.12 53.43 43.42
C ASN A 184 4.74 54.91 43.38
N THR A 185 3.68 55.29 42.66
CA THR A 185 3.22 56.70 42.63
C THR A 185 2.79 57.20 44.00
N LYS A 186 2.24 56.33 44.86
CA LYS A 186 1.91 56.66 46.24
C LYS A 186 3.18 56.95 47.05
N VAL A 187 4.22 56.13 46.91
CA VAL A 187 5.51 56.35 47.58
C VAL A 187 6.16 57.65 47.11
N GLU A 188 6.16 57.92 45.80
CA GLU A 188 6.66 59.17 45.23
C GLU A 188 5.90 60.39 45.80
N LEU A 189 4.56 60.34 45.86
CA LEU A 189 3.74 61.37 46.48
C LEU A 189 4.05 61.58 47.97
N GLU A 190 4.26 60.49 48.72
CA GLU A 190 4.66 60.57 50.13
C GLU A 190 6.04 61.24 50.29
N GLU A 191 7.01 60.94 49.41
CA GLU A 191 8.31 61.62 49.38
C GLU A 191 8.21 63.10 48.99
N ASP A 192 7.42 63.43 47.97
CA ASP A 192 7.16 64.81 47.55
C ASP A 192 6.52 65.61 48.68
N MET A 193 5.53 65.04 49.39
CA MET A 193 4.93 65.68 50.56
C MET A 193 5.94 65.90 51.70
N ILE A 194 6.89 64.99 51.90
CA ILE A 194 7.96 65.14 52.89
C ILE A 194 8.92 66.27 52.46
N GLN A 195 9.27 66.34 51.18
CA GLN A 195 10.13 67.39 50.63
C GLN A 195 9.45 68.77 50.72
N GLU A 196 8.19 68.89 50.32
CA GLU A 196 7.42 70.14 50.47
C GLU A 196 7.36 70.60 51.92
N ARG A 197 7.12 69.68 52.87
CA ARG A 197 7.14 70.00 54.31
C ARG A 197 8.50 70.51 54.77
N LYS A 198 9.60 69.92 54.29
CA LYS A 198 10.96 70.41 54.60
C LYS A 198 11.19 71.81 54.02
N MET A 199 10.87 72.02 52.75
CA MET A 199 10.98 73.32 52.08
C MET A 199 10.13 74.39 52.78
N PHE A 200 8.94 74.04 53.24
CA PHE A 200 8.08 74.94 54.01
C PHE A 200 8.68 75.32 55.37
N VAL A 201 9.28 74.35 56.08
CA VAL A 201 9.98 74.64 57.34
C VAL A 201 11.19 75.56 57.10
N GLU A 202 12.02 75.27 56.10
CA GLU A 202 13.19 76.09 55.77
C GLU A 202 12.81 77.52 55.36
N THR A 203 11.76 77.68 54.54
CA THR A 203 11.26 79.00 54.14
C THR A 203 10.68 79.77 55.33
N ASN A 204 9.96 79.11 56.23
CA ASN A 204 9.45 79.72 57.45
C ASN A 204 10.59 80.16 58.39
N GLU A 205 11.63 79.35 58.56
CA GLU A 205 12.83 79.70 59.34
C GLU A 205 13.60 80.87 58.70
N ASN A 206 13.71 80.92 57.37
CA ASN A 206 14.30 82.05 56.65
C ASN A 206 13.51 83.34 56.87
N LEU A 207 12.18 83.31 56.72
CA LEU A 207 11.30 84.46 56.96
C LEU A 207 11.34 84.94 58.41
N GLN A 208 11.46 84.00 59.36
CA GLN A 208 11.63 84.34 60.77
C GLN A 208 12.96 85.05 61.03
N ARG A 209 14.06 84.59 60.41
CA ARG A 209 15.36 85.28 60.44
C ARG A 209 15.29 86.68 59.83
N GLU A 210 14.62 86.84 58.68
CA GLU A 210 14.42 88.16 58.05
C GLU A 210 13.60 89.08 58.96
N CYS A 211 12.57 88.58 59.63
CA CYS A 211 11.80 89.33 60.61
C CYS A 211 12.66 89.75 61.82
N GLU A 212 13.50 88.86 62.35
CA GLU A 212 14.44 89.18 63.42
C GLU A 212 15.48 90.23 62.97
N GLU A 213 15.97 90.15 61.75
CA GLU A 213 16.88 91.13 61.15
C GLU A 213 16.23 92.50 60.96
N VAL A 214 14.97 92.55 60.52
CA VAL A 214 14.18 93.79 60.42
C VAL A 214 13.92 94.38 61.82
N ILE A 215 13.62 93.56 62.83
CA ILE A 215 13.45 94.01 64.22
C ILE A 215 14.76 94.61 64.76
N ASN A 216 15.90 93.96 64.50
CA ASN A 216 17.21 94.47 64.87
C ASN A 216 17.54 95.79 64.16
N ASN A 217 17.26 95.89 62.85
CA ASN A 217 17.41 97.12 62.09
C ASN A 217 16.53 98.26 62.64
N ILE A 218 15.29 97.98 63.06
CA ILE A 218 14.40 98.96 63.71
C ILE A 218 14.97 99.41 65.06
N GLN A 219 15.53 98.51 65.87
CA GLN A 219 16.20 98.87 67.12
C GLN A 219 17.42 99.76 66.89
N ASP A 220 18.25 99.44 65.90
CA ASP A 220 19.42 100.25 65.57
C ASP A 220 19.04 101.62 64.99
N GLN A 221 17.96 101.69 64.19
CA GLN A 221 17.42 102.95 63.72
C GLN A 221 16.87 103.82 64.87
N LYS A 222 16.24 103.22 65.89
CA LYS A 222 15.82 103.92 67.11
C LYS A 222 17.01 104.48 67.91
N LYS A 223 18.07 103.68 68.10
CA LYS A 223 19.31 104.16 68.75
C LYS A 223 19.96 105.31 67.97
N ASN A 224 19.94 105.24 66.63
CA ASN A 224 20.48 106.30 65.78
C ASN A 224 19.64 107.59 65.86
N ASN A 225 18.32 107.47 65.91
CA ASN A 225 17.43 108.62 66.13
C ASN A 225 17.62 109.26 67.52
N GLU A 226 17.89 108.47 68.57
CA GLU A 226 18.26 109.01 69.89
C GLU A 226 19.62 109.71 69.91
N LYS A 227 20.57 109.32 69.05
CA LYS A 227 21.83 110.05 68.86
C LYS A 227 21.59 111.38 68.14
N LYS A 228 20.85 111.37 67.03
CA LYS A 228 20.50 112.61 66.30
C LYS A 228 19.68 113.59 67.14
N ARG A 229 18.83 113.10 68.05
CA ARG A 229 18.10 113.96 69.00
C ARG A 229 19.04 114.64 70.01
N ARG A 230 20.09 113.95 70.47
CA ARG A 230 21.15 114.53 71.33
C ARG A 230 22.01 115.55 70.58
N GLU A 231 22.26 115.35 69.29
CA GLU A 231 22.95 116.33 68.43
C GLU A 231 22.11 117.60 68.21
N LEU A 232 20.77 117.46 68.09
CA LEU A 232 19.85 118.61 68.02
C LEU A 232 19.80 119.43 69.32
N ASP A 233 19.89 118.78 70.49
CA ASP A 233 19.94 119.48 71.79
C ASP A 233 21.25 120.27 71.98
N ILE A 234 22.36 119.82 71.37
CA ILE A 234 23.64 120.55 71.34
C ILE A 234 23.54 121.76 70.40
N PHE A 235 22.94 121.60 69.22
CA PHE A 235 22.74 122.71 68.29
C PHE A 235 21.76 123.77 68.82
N LEU A 236 20.77 123.40 69.64
CA LEU A 236 19.88 124.34 70.33
C LEU A 236 20.59 125.15 71.43
N ALA A 237 21.63 124.60 72.06
CA ALA A 237 22.45 125.32 73.03
C ALA A 237 23.48 126.27 72.36
N GLU A 238 24.00 125.91 71.18
CA GLU A 238 24.92 126.77 70.40
C GLU A 238 24.22 127.92 69.67
N LEU A 239 22.91 127.82 69.41
CA LEU A 239 22.10 128.87 68.77
C LEU A 239 21.63 129.96 69.74
N LEU A 240 21.48 129.63 71.04
CA LEU A 240 21.11 130.57 72.10
C LEU A 240 22.27 131.46 72.58
N ASP A 241 23.53 131.10 72.34
CA ASP A 241 24.70 131.90 72.73
C ASP A 241 25.16 132.88 71.62
N LYS A 242 24.60 132.76 70.40
CA LYS A 242 25.01 133.57 69.23
C LYS A 242 24.01 134.61 68.76
N GLU A 243 22.93 134.84 69.51
CA GLU A 243 21.91 135.84 69.14
C GLU A 243 22.15 137.23 69.73
N ASP A 244 23.07 137.40 70.69
CA ASP A 244 23.16 138.66 71.46
C ASP A 244 24.40 139.56 71.21
N LYS A 245 25.35 139.22 70.31
CA LYS A 245 26.53 140.08 70.11
C LYS A 245 27.09 140.18 68.69
N VAL A 246 26.26 140.57 67.72
CA VAL A 246 26.77 141.32 66.53
C VAL A 246 25.78 142.43 66.10
N THR A 247 25.82 143.55 66.82
CA THR A 247 25.64 144.90 66.25
C THR A 247 26.81 145.77 66.71
N GLU A 248 27.82 145.90 65.85
CA GLU A 248 28.74 147.05 65.66
C GLU A 248 30.02 146.53 64.95
N GLN A 249 30.12 146.57 63.62
CA GLN A 249 30.26 147.71 62.72
C GLN A 249 31.74 148.10 62.44
N LYS A 250 32.09 147.97 61.15
CA LYS A 250 33.01 148.79 60.31
C LYS A 250 34.54 148.58 60.29
N LYS A 251 35.00 148.36 59.03
CA LYS A 251 36.28 148.75 58.36
C LYS A 251 37.52 147.92 58.76
N ALA A 252 38.35 147.38 57.85
CA ALA A 252 38.58 147.60 56.41
C ALA A 252 39.06 146.28 55.76
N SER A 253 38.71 145.93 54.52
CA SER A 253 39.48 146.37 53.35
C SER A 253 38.82 145.87 52.04
N GLU A 254 38.37 146.80 51.20
CA GLU A 254 37.97 146.58 49.81
C GLU A 254 38.56 147.68 48.93
N LEU A 255 39.33 147.28 47.92
CA LEU A 255 39.65 147.99 46.68
C LEU A 255 39.92 146.85 45.66
N LYS A 256 39.04 146.62 44.68
CA LYS A 256 39.01 147.29 43.36
C LYS A 256 39.98 146.64 42.35
N TYR A 257 39.47 145.64 41.61
CA TYR A 257 39.87 145.39 40.21
C TYR A 257 38.77 144.61 39.46
N PHE A 258 37.63 145.27 39.27
CA PHE A 258 36.59 144.91 38.29
C PHE A 258 36.91 145.68 37.00
N SER A 259 37.27 145.01 35.89
CA SER A 259 36.83 145.37 34.52
C SER A 259 37.56 144.64 33.35
N GLU A 260 38.20 143.48 33.53
CA GLU A 260 38.94 142.85 32.39
C GLU A 260 38.73 141.34 32.16
N VAL A 261 37.96 140.65 33.01
CA VAL A 261 37.78 139.19 32.90
C VAL A 261 36.47 138.77 32.21
N HIS A 262 35.47 139.67 32.16
CA HIS A 262 34.11 139.31 31.72
C HIS A 262 33.93 139.25 30.19
N ILE A 263 34.89 139.75 29.40
CA ILE A 263 34.87 139.69 27.92
C ILE A 263 35.45 138.35 27.42
N VAL A 264 36.49 137.81 28.09
CA VAL A 264 37.17 136.56 27.68
C VAL A 264 36.32 135.30 27.96
N GLN A 265 35.43 135.34 28.95
CA GLN A 265 34.56 134.20 29.28
C GLN A 265 33.38 134.01 28.32
N LEU A 266 32.94 135.06 27.61
CA LEU A 266 31.85 134.95 26.64
C LEU A 266 32.33 134.37 25.29
N GLU A 267 33.54 134.71 24.85
CA GLU A 267 34.12 134.19 23.60
C GLU A 267 34.48 132.69 23.67
N GLN A 268 34.88 132.18 24.85
CA GLN A 268 35.15 130.75 25.05
C GLN A 268 33.90 129.85 25.06
N SER A 269 32.71 130.41 25.30
CA SER A 269 31.44 129.63 25.32
C SER A 269 30.89 129.38 23.92
N ILE A 270 31.07 130.33 22.99
CA ILE A 270 30.58 130.24 21.61
C ILE A 270 31.39 129.20 20.82
N ALA A 271 32.72 129.14 21.00
CA ALA A 271 33.58 128.19 20.30
C ALA A 271 33.33 126.71 20.67
N LYS A 272 32.81 126.42 21.87
CA LYS A 272 32.49 125.05 22.30
C LYS A 272 31.19 124.53 21.69
N LEU A 273 30.21 125.40 21.45
CA LEU A 273 28.92 125.00 20.87
C LEU A 273 29.03 124.68 19.37
N THR A 274 29.83 125.42 18.61
CA THR A 274 30.07 125.14 17.18
C THR A 274 30.83 123.84 16.93
N ALA A 275 31.74 123.44 17.82
CA ALA A 275 32.46 122.16 17.70
C ALA A 275 31.54 120.95 17.95
N SER A 276 30.56 121.07 18.86
CA SER A 276 29.61 120.00 19.15
C SER A 276 28.58 119.75 18.03
N GLU A 277 28.18 120.80 17.30
CA GLU A 277 27.22 120.66 16.19
C GLU A 277 27.81 119.91 14.98
N ILE A 278 29.10 120.10 14.70
CA ILE A 278 29.80 119.41 13.61
C ILE A 278 29.92 117.91 13.91
N GLN A 279 30.20 117.55 15.17
CA GLN A 279 30.38 116.16 15.59
C GLN A 279 29.08 115.33 15.49
N TYR A 280 27.92 115.93 15.80
CA TYR A 280 26.63 115.24 15.63
C TYR A 280 26.22 115.07 14.17
N LYS A 281 26.64 115.98 13.26
CA LYS A 281 26.38 115.84 11.83
C LYS A 281 27.21 114.74 11.19
N GLU A 282 28.46 114.55 11.64
CA GLU A 282 29.30 113.42 11.20
C GLU A 282 28.76 112.07 11.69
N GLN A 283 28.33 111.96 12.96
CA GLN A 283 27.75 110.71 13.48
C GLN A 283 26.47 110.29 12.75
N LEU A 284 25.61 111.25 12.40
CA LEU A 284 24.39 110.95 11.64
C LEU A 284 24.70 110.50 10.21
N ALA A 285 25.76 111.03 9.59
CA ALA A 285 26.19 110.61 8.26
C ALA A 285 26.76 109.18 8.25
N ASP A 286 27.51 108.80 9.27
CA ASP A 286 28.04 107.43 9.43
C ASP A 286 26.92 106.42 9.69
N GLU A 287 25.91 106.76 10.50
CA GLU A 287 24.74 105.90 10.72
C GLU A 287 23.92 105.68 9.43
N ILE A 288 23.78 106.72 8.59
CA ILE A 288 23.10 106.59 7.29
C ILE A 288 23.88 105.64 6.36
N ASN A 289 25.21 105.78 6.29
CA ASN A 289 26.04 104.90 5.46
C ASN A 289 25.98 103.43 5.91
N THR A 290 26.02 103.18 7.22
CA THR A 290 25.90 101.79 7.74
C THR A 290 24.53 101.17 7.47
N PHE A 291 23.45 101.97 7.51
CA PHE A 291 22.11 101.50 7.15
C PHE A 291 22.02 101.12 5.67
N GLU A 292 22.60 101.92 4.77
CA GLU A 292 22.61 101.63 3.34
C GLU A 292 23.39 100.35 3.00
N GLU A 293 24.53 100.09 3.66
CA GLU A 293 25.27 98.83 3.52
C GLU A 293 24.46 97.61 3.98
N LEU A 294 23.74 97.71 5.10
CA LEU A 294 22.89 96.63 5.61
C LEU A 294 21.71 96.33 4.67
N VAL A 295 21.14 97.35 4.02
CA VAL A 295 20.09 97.16 3.02
C VAL A 295 20.61 96.39 1.81
N LEU A 296 21.80 96.72 1.31
CA LEU A 296 22.43 96.00 0.20
C LEU A 296 22.73 94.53 0.56
N GLN A 297 23.23 94.26 1.77
CA GLN A 297 23.46 92.89 2.23
C GLN A 297 22.16 92.08 2.35
N LYS A 298 21.08 92.70 2.84
CA LYS A 298 19.76 92.07 2.90
C LYS A 298 19.26 91.69 1.51
N GLU A 299 19.36 92.59 0.53
CA GLU A 299 18.94 92.30 -0.84
C GLU A 299 19.75 91.18 -1.49
N PHE A 300 21.05 91.10 -1.19
CA PHE A 300 21.92 90.01 -1.65
C PHE A 300 21.47 88.65 -1.10
N HIS A 301 21.25 88.52 0.22
CA HIS A 301 20.81 87.26 0.82
C HIS A 301 19.40 86.84 0.40
N VAL A 302 18.50 87.80 0.13
CA VAL A 302 17.17 87.49 -0.41
C VAL A 302 17.27 86.87 -1.81
N LYS A 303 18.20 87.34 -2.66
CA LYS A 303 18.45 86.75 -3.98
C LYS A 303 19.04 85.35 -3.87
N GLU A 304 20.04 85.14 -3.01
CA GLU A 304 20.62 83.80 -2.79
C GLU A 304 19.57 82.78 -2.30
N LEU A 305 18.70 83.17 -1.37
CA LEU A 305 17.62 82.30 -0.89
C LEU A 305 16.61 81.95 -1.99
N ALA A 306 16.29 82.89 -2.87
CA ALA A 306 15.39 82.64 -4.00
C ALA A 306 16.01 81.64 -5.00
N GLU A 307 17.30 81.78 -5.31
CA GLU A 307 18.02 80.86 -6.21
C GLU A 307 18.10 79.44 -5.62
N VAL A 308 18.44 79.32 -4.33
CA VAL A 308 18.48 78.02 -3.65
C VAL A 308 17.09 77.35 -3.62
N ARG A 309 16.02 78.13 -3.42
CA ARG A 309 14.64 77.64 -3.41
C ARG A 309 14.25 77.06 -4.78
N ILE A 310 14.59 77.75 -5.87
CA ILE A 310 14.31 77.28 -7.24
C ILE A 310 15.06 75.98 -7.53
N VAL A 311 16.34 75.90 -7.17
CA VAL A 311 17.15 74.68 -7.36
C VAL A 311 16.60 73.51 -6.55
N PHE A 312 16.13 73.76 -5.32
CA PHE A 312 15.50 72.73 -4.49
C PHE A 312 14.17 72.24 -5.08
N GLU A 313 13.30 73.15 -5.53
CA GLU A 313 12.03 72.79 -6.18
C GLU A 313 12.25 71.93 -7.44
N LEU A 314 13.23 72.28 -8.28
CA LEU A 314 13.58 71.46 -9.44
C LEU A 314 14.06 70.05 -9.07
N LYS A 315 14.84 69.91 -7.98
CA LYS A 315 15.28 68.59 -7.49
C LYS A 315 14.12 67.76 -6.94
N VAL A 316 13.19 68.39 -6.24
CA VAL A 316 11.98 67.71 -5.72
C VAL A 316 11.15 67.18 -6.88
N GLN A 317 10.95 67.99 -7.91
CA GLN A 317 10.18 67.59 -9.09
C GLN A 317 10.85 66.43 -9.84
N ALA A 318 12.17 66.47 -10.05
CA ALA A 318 12.92 65.38 -10.68
C ALA A 318 12.86 64.07 -9.88
N LEU A 319 12.86 64.15 -8.54
CA LEU A 319 12.70 62.98 -7.68
C LEU A 319 11.27 62.41 -7.75
N GLN A 320 10.25 63.28 -7.82
CA GLN A 320 8.87 62.83 -7.99
C GLN A 320 8.63 62.14 -9.32
N GLU A 321 9.17 62.66 -10.42
CA GLU A 321 9.10 61.99 -11.73
C GLU A 321 9.76 60.60 -11.68
N LYS A 322 10.90 60.48 -11.00
CA LYS A 322 11.61 59.22 -10.85
C LYS A 322 10.88 58.20 -9.96
N ILE A 323 10.14 58.67 -8.95
CA ILE A 323 9.27 57.80 -8.14
C ILE A 323 8.15 57.23 -9.01
N VAL A 324 7.51 58.06 -9.84
CA VAL A 324 6.45 57.60 -10.75
C VAL A 324 6.96 56.59 -11.77
N GLU A 325 8.16 56.79 -12.31
CA GLU A 325 8.80 55.82 -13.22
C GLU A 325 9.03 54.47 -12.54
N VAL A 326 9.62 54.46 -11.33
CA VAL A 326 9.88 53.24 -10.56
C VAL A 326 8.58 52.54 -10.14
N ASP A 327 7.55 53.29 -9.76
CA ASP A 327 6.23 52.73 -9.44
C ASP A 327 5.61 52.04 -10.67
N GLY A 328 5.74 52.63 -11.86
CA GLY A 328 5.30 52.01 -13.12
C GLY A 328 6.06 50.72 -13.43
N GLU A 329 7.39 50.71 -13.30
CA GLU A 329 8.20 49.49 -13.47
C GLU A 329 7.82 48.39 -12.45
N MET A 330 7.49 48.78 -11.22
CA MET A 330 7.06 47.85 -10.18
C MET A 330 5.69 47.22 -10.51
N GLU A 331 4.72 48.01 -10.99
CA GLU A 331 3.41 47.52 -11.42
C GLU A 331 3.54 46.54 -12.60
N GLU A 332 4.34 46.88 -13.62
CA GLU A 332 4.63 45.96 -14.73
C GLU A 332 5.29 44.67 -14.25
N GLY A 333 6.25 44.78 -13.32
CA GLY A 333 6.89 43.63 -12.68
C GLY A 333 5.89 42.74 -11.92
N GLN A 334 4.92 43.33 -11.22
CA GLN A 334 3.85 42.59 -10.53
C GLN A 334 2.94 41.84 -11.50
N ILE A 335 2.55 42.45 -12.63
CA ILE A 335 1.72 41.81 -13.66
C ILE A 335 2.47 40.60 -14.26
N VAL A 336 3.73 40.78 -14.64
CA VAL A 336 4.55 39.70 -15.19
C VAL A 336 4.75 38.57 -14.17
N ASN A 337 4.96 38.91 -12.89
CA ASN A 337 5.09 37.91 -11.83
C ASN A 337 3.79 37.12 -11.62
N ALA A 338 2.63 37.77 -11.66
CA ALA A 338 1.32 37.12 -11.54
C ALA A 338 1.08 36.10 -12.66
N ILE A 339 1.38 36.48 -13.93
CA ILE A 339 1.28 35.57 -15.08
C ILE A 339 2.22 34.37 -14.92
N ARG A 340 3.45 34.62 -14.43
CA ARG A 340 4.43 33.56 -14.23
C ARG A 340 4.03 32.60 -13.11
N LEU A 341 3.48 33.10 -12.01
CA LEU A 341 2.93 32.30 -10.92
C LEU A 341 1.76 31.43 -11.39
N GLU A 342 0.85 31.98 -12.20
CA GLU A 342 -0.26 31.21 -12.78
C GLU A 342 0.26 30.09 -13.71
N SER A 343 1.28 30.37 -14.51
CA SER A 343 1.94 29.37 -15.35
C SER A 343 2.60 28.26 -14.52
N ILE A 344 3.30 28.61 -13.44
CA ILE A 344 3.91 27.64 -12.51
C ILE A 344 2.83 26.79 -11.84
N ALA A 345 1.71 27.38 -11.42
CA ALA A 345 0.60 26.65 -10.83
C ALA A 345 0.01 25.62 -11.81
N LYS A 346 -0.26 26.03 -13.06
CA LYS A 346 -0.73 25.13 -14.12
C LYS A 346 0.25 23.98 -14.39
N MET A 347 1.56 24.25 -14.36
CA MET A 347 2.58 23.22 -14.52
C MET A 347 2.64 22.26 -13.32
N SER A 348 2.54 22.79 -12.10
CA SER A 348 2.47 21.99 -10.87
C SER A 348 1.28 21.04 -10.88
N ASP A 349 0.11 21.52 -11.30
CA ASP A 349 -1.10 20.70 -11.39
C ASP A 349 -0.98 19.58 -12.44
N ARG A 350 -0.34 19.86 -13.59
CA ARG A 350 -0.03 18.82 -14.58
C ARG A 350 0.92 17.76 -14.01
N PHE A 351 1.97 18.16 -13.30
CA PHE A 351 2.89 17.20 -12.68
C PHE A 351 2.22 16.37 -11.58
N LYS A 352 1.32 16.96 -10.79
CA LYS A 352 0.52 16.21 -9.81
C LYS A 352 -0.40 15.19 -10.49
N ALA A 353 -1.08 15.59 -11.56
CA ALA A 353 -1.94 14.68 -12.32
C ALA A 353 -1.14 13.53 -12.92
N GLN A 354 0.03 13.82 -13.51
CA GLN A 354 0.91 12.81 -14.07
C GLN A 354 1.47 11.85 -13.01
N ARG A 355 1.92 12.34 -11.85
CA ARG A 355 2.36 11.46 -10.77
C ARG A 355 1.26 10.54 -10.27
N LYS A 356 0.03 11.06 -10.15
CA LYS A 356 -1.10 10.23 -9.75
C LYS A 356 -1.33 9.10 -10.76
N GLU A 357 -1.27 9.39 -12.05
CA GLU A 357 -1.36 8.37 -13.10
C GLU A 357 -0.20 7.36 -13.01
N GLU A 358 1.04 7.81 -12.80
CA GLU A 358 2.20 6.92 -12.62
C GLU A 358 2.06 6.03 -11.38
N ASP A 359 1.57 6.57 -10.26
CA ASP A 359 1.30 5.84 -9.03
C ASP A 359 0.18 4.80 -9.23
N ASP A 360 -0.89 5.16 -9.95
CA ASP A 360 -1.99 4.26 -10.28
C ASP A 360 -1.51 3.11 -11.19
N VAL A 361 -0.71 3.40 -12.22
CA VAL A 361 -0.09 2.39 -13.10
C VAL A 361 0.89 1.50 -12.32
N MET A 362 1.67 2.06 -11.39
CA MET A 362 2.58 1.28 -10.56
C MET A 362 1.82 0.34 -9.62
N ALA A 363 0.70 0.80 -9.05
CA ALA A 363 -0.18 -0.02 -8.23
C ALA A 363 -0.81 -1.17 -9.03
N GLU A 364 -1.25 -0.91 -10.27
CA GLU A 364 -1.71 -1.96 -11.19
C GLU A 364 -0.62 -2.96 -11.52
N HIS A 365 0.59 -2.49 -11.84
CA HIS A 365 1.75 -3.35 -12.11
C HIS A 365 2.06 -4.26 -10.92
N LEU A 366 2.14 -3.72 -9.71
CA LEU A 366 2.35 -4.50 -8.48
C LEU A 366 1.24 -5.54 -8.26
N ASN A 367 -0.02 -5.18 -8.56
CA ASN A 367 -1.13 -6.11 -8.46
C ASN A 367 -1.01 -7.27 -9.48
N VAL A 368 -0.65 -6.96 -10.73
CA VAL A 368 -0.41 -7.96 -11.78
C VAL A 368 0.77 -8.86 -11.43
N SER A 369 1.91 -8.29 -10.99
CA SER A 369 3.07 -9.09 -10.56
C SER A 369 2.71 -10.03 -9.41
N ARG A 370 1.95 -9.56 -8.42
CA ARG A 370 1.48 -10.40 -7.31
C ARG A 370 0.53 -11.51 -7.76
N ARG A 371 -0.35 -11.25 -8.74
CA ARG A 371 -1.23 -12.28 -9.33
C ARG A 371 -0.42 -13.31 -10.10
N LEU A 372 0.57 -12.87 -10.87
CA LEU A 372 1.48 -13.74 -11.61
C LEU A 372 2.27 -14.64 -10.67
N GLU A 373 2.82 -14.08 -9.59
CA GLU A 373 3.56 -14.82 -8.58
C GLU A 373 2.69 -15.89 -7.89
N LYS A 374 1.44 -15.54 -7.53
CA LYS A 374 0.48 -16.53 -7.02
C LYS A 374 0.17 -17.64 -8.03
N SER A 375 0.06 -17.30 -9.31
CA SER A 375 -0.14 -18.29 -10.37
C SER A 375 1.07 -19.21 -10.53
N ARG A 376 2.28 -18.64 -10.46
CA ARG A 376 3.55 -19.38 -10.52
C ARG A 376 3.63 -20.39 -9.36
N LEU A 377 3.37 -19.95 -8.13
CA LEU A 377 3.38 -20.82 -6.95
C LEU A 377 2.36 -21.97 -7.07
N ARG A 378 1.13 -21.69 -7.54
CA ARG A 378 0.12 -22.74 -7.77
C ARG A 378 0.56 -23.73 -8.85
N LEU A 379 1.27 -23.29 -9.87
CA LEU A 379 1.81 -24.16 -10.90
C LEU A 379 2.92 -25.06 -10.34
N GLU A 380 3.80 -24.51 -9.49
CA GLU A 380 4.85 -25.26 -8.80
C GLU A 380 4.26 -26.31 -7.85
N GLU A 381 3.22 -25.95 -7.08
CA GLU A 381 2.46 -26.89 -6.23
C GLU A 381 1.83 -28.02 -7.05
N ARG A 382 1.25 -27.70 -8.23
CA ARG A 382 0.70 -28.71 -9.15
C ARG A 382 1.79 -29.62 -9.72
N ILE A 383 2.93 -29.07 -10.13
CA ILE A 383 4.06 -29.86 -10.63
C ILE A 383 4.58 -30.80 -9.54
N ALA A 384 4.73 -30.31 -8.30
CA ALA A 384 5.13 -31.13 -7.16
C ALA A 384 4.11 -32.24 -6.87
N SER A 385 2.81 -31.92 -6.93
CA SER A 385 1.73 -32.91 -6.74
C SER A 385 1.74 -33.97 -7.84
N ILE A 386 1.94 -33.59 -9.11
CA ILE A 386 2.09 -34.53 -10.22
C ILE A 386 3.31 -35.43 -10.01
N ALA A 387 4.44 -34.88 -9.56
CA ALA A 387 5.63 -35.67 -9.25
C ALA A 387 5.37 -36.67 -8.13
N LYS A 388 4.62 -36.27 -7.09
CA LYS A 388 4.18 -37.14 -6.00
C LYS A 388 3.27 -38.27 -6.51
N HIS A 389 2.22 -37.96 -7.25
CA HIS A 389 1.33 -38.99 -7.83
C HIS A 389 2.08 -39.93 -8.77
N LYS A 390 3.09 -39.47 -9.51
CA LYS A 390 3.95 -40.35 -10.33
C LYS A 390 4.82 -41.30 -9.51
N ILE A 391 5.17 -40.95 -8.28
CA ILE A 391 5.85 -41.86 -7.35
C ILE A 391 4.83 -42.88 -6.83
N GLU A 392 3.68 -42.41 -6.34
CA GLU A 392 2.61 -43.25 -5.81
C GLU A 392 2.09 -44.27 -6.85
N ILE A 393 1.92 -43.87 -8.12
CA ILE A 393 1.55 -44.79 -9.21
C ILE A 393 2.60 -45.88 -9.41
N ARG A 394 3.89 -45.53 -9.39
CA ARG A 394 4.96 -46.52 -9.52
C ARG A 394 5.01 -47.48 -8.34
N GLU A 395 4.75 -46.99 -7.13
CA GLU A 395 4.64 -47.82 -5.93
C GLU A 395 3.44 -48.76 -6.02
N MET A 396 2.26 -48.27 -6.41
CA MET A 396 1.07 -49.10 -6.64
C MET A 396 1.28 -50.14 -7.74
N ASP A 397 1.91 -49.79 -8.86
CA ASP A 397 2.23 -50.74 -9.93
C ASP A 397 3.16 -51.86 -9.42
N GLU A 398 4.11 -51.53 -8.53
CA GLU A 398 4.99 -52.51 -7.93
C GLU A 398 4.26 -53.40 -6.91
N GLU A 399 3.36 -52.84 -6.11
CA GLU A 399 2.47 -53.61 -5.23
C GLU A 399 1.55 -54.53 -6.02
N ILE A 400 0.98 -54.07 -7.15
CA ILE A 400 0.15 -54.89 -8.04
C ILE A 400 0.95 -56.05 -8.60
N LYS A 401 2.20 -55.82 -9.04
CA LYS A 401 3.08 -56.92 -9.50
C LYS A 401 3.34 -57.92 -8.38
N GLN A 402 3.68 -57.47 -7.19
CA GLN A 402 3.90 -58.36 -6.04
C GLN A 402 2.63 -59.14 -5.68
N LEU A 403 1.45 -58.50 -5.70
CA LEU A 403 0.17 -59.16 -5.50
C LEU A 403 -0.14 -60.18 -6.60
N HIS A 404 0.21 -59.88 -7.85
CA HIS A 404 0.05 -60.81 -8.95
C HIS A 404 0.96 -62.04 -8.79
N GLU A 405 2.23 -61.83 -8.47
CA GLU A 405 3.19 -62.90 -8.18
C GLU A 405 2.74 -63.77 -6.99
N THR A 406 2.31 -63.15 -5.89
CA THR A 406 1.76 -63.89 -4.73
C THR A 406 0.47 -64.63 -5.07
N ASN A 407 -0.39 -64.08 -5.93
CA ASN A 407 -1.59 -64.77 -6.38
C ASN A 407 -1.27 -65.99 -7.26
N ILE A 408 -0.26 -65.90 -8.14
CA ILE A 408 0.25 -67.05 -8.90
C ILE A 408 0.74 -68.14 -7.94
N VAL A 409 1.58 -67.77 -6.97
CA VAL A 409 2.08 -68.72 -5.96
C VAL A 409 0.95 -69.33 -5.14
N ASN A 410 -0.06 -68.54 -4.76
CA ASN A 410 -1.22 -69.00 -4.02
C ASN A 410 -2.11 -69.92 -4.87
N ALA A 411 -2.32 -69.61 -6.15
CA ALA A 411 -3.06 -70.47 -7.08
C ALA A 411 -2.39 -71.84 -7.20
N ASP A 412 -1.06 -71.87 -7.37
CA ASP A 412 -0.28 -73.11 -7.37
C ASP A 412 -0.41 -73.88 -6.05
N LEU A 413 -0.41 -73.18 -4.91
CA LEU A 413 -0.62 -73.80 -3.59
C LEU A 413 -2.05 -74.34 -3.45
N PHE A 414 -3.06 -73.62 -3.91
CA PHE A 414 -4.45 -74.08 -3.89
C PHE A 414 -4.64 -75.28 -4.80
N GLU A 415 -4.02 -75.31 -5.98
CA GLU A 415 -4.06 -76.46 -6.88
C GLU A 415 -3.45 -77.70 -6.19
N ARG A 416 -2.26 -77.57 -5.60
CA ARG A 416 -1.65 -78.67 -4.80
C ARG A 416 -2.53 -79.11 -3.63
N ASN A 417 -3.13 -78.16 -2.90
CA ASN A 417 -4.04 -78.49 -1.80
C ASN A 417 -5.30 -79.21 -2.29
N VAL A 418 -5.84 -78.81 -3.44
CA VAL A 418 -6.99 -79.49 -4.06
C VAL A 418 -6.60 -80.90 -4.48
N GLU A 419 -5.41 -81.10 -5.06
CA GLU A 419 -4.88 -82.43 -5.36
C GLU A 419 -4.72 -83.29 -4.09
N GLU A 420 -4.18 -82.72 -3.02
CA GLU A 420 -4.06 -83.40 -1.73
C GLU A 420 -5.42 -83.76 -1.16
N LEU A 421 -6.39 -82.84 -1.17
CA LEU A 421 -7.76 -83.08 -0.73
C LEU A 421 -8.47 -84.12 -1.59
N HIS A 422 -8.25 -84.16 -2.90
CA HIS A 422 -8.73 -85.27 -3.73
C HIS A 422 -8.10 -86.59 -3.30
N GLY A 423 -6.81 -86.60 -2.99
CA GLY A 423 -6.12 -87.75 -2.41
C GLY A 423 -6.72 -88.19 -1.07
N GLN A 424 -7.01 -87.25 -0.16
CA GLN A 424 -7.64 -87.51 1.14
C GLN A 424 -9.10 -87.97 0.99
N LEU A 425 -9.87 -87.36 0.09
CA LEU A 425 -11.24 -87.76 -0.22
C LEU A 425 -11.30 -89.18 -0.78
N ASN A 426 -10.33 -89.56 -1.61
CA ASN A 426 -10.24 -90.95 -2.10
C ASN A 426 -9.92 -91.92 -0.96
N LYS A 427 -9.04 -91.54 0.00
CA LYS A 427 -8.81 -92.33 1.22
C LYS A 427 -10.07 -92.43 2.08
N GLU A 428 -10.78 -91.32 2.29
CA GLU A 428 -12.03 -91.32 3.06
C GLU A 428 -13.16 -92.09 2.36
N LYS A 429 -13.28 -92.04 1.02
CA LYS A 429 -14.22 -92.91 0.29
C LYS A 429 -13.93 -94.39 0.53
N ASN A 430 -12.64 -94.77 0.57
CA ASN A 430 -12.24 -96.12 0.92
C ASN A 430 -12.59 -96.43 2.38
N ASN A 431 -12.38 -95.49 3.32
CA ASN A 431 -12.77 -95.65 4.72
C ASN A 431 -14.29 -95.73 4.90
N ILE A 432 -15.07 -94.95 4.16
CA ILE A 432 -16.55 -95.00 4.16
C ILE A 432 -17.01 -96.39 3.72
N ALA A 433 -16.42 -96.95 2.67
CA ALA A 433 -16.72 -98.32 2.26
C ALA A 433 -16.43 -99.33 3.39
N ILE A 434 -15.36 -99.14 4.16
CA ILE A 434 -15.04 -99.96 5.34
C ILE A 434 -16.08 -99.72 6.47
N PHE A 435 -16.39 -98.47 6.77
CA PHE A 435 -17.35 -98.10 7.81
C PHE A 435 -18.79 -98.46 7.47
N GLU A 436 -19.19 -98.53 6.20
CA GLU A 436 -20.49 -99.04 5.80
C GLU A 436 -20.64 -100.52 6.15
N VAL A 437 -19.58 -101.30 5.97
CA VAL A 437 -19.53 -102.69 6.45
C VAL A 437 -19.65 -102.74 7.98
N GLU A 438 -18.91 -101.89 8.72
CA GLU A 438 -19.02 -101.84 10.19
C GLU A 438 -20.39 -101.33 10.68
N LYS A 439 -20.99 -100.37 9.95
CA LYS A 439 -22.31 -99.83 10.25
C LYS A 439 -23.40 -100.87 10.05
N GLU A 440 -23.34 -101.70 9.02
CA GLU A 440 -24.27 -102.83 8.88
C GLU A 440 -24.21 -103.75 10.10
N VAL A 441 -23.00 -104.05 10.59
CA VAL A 441 -22.79 -104.84 11.80
C VAL A 441 -23.38 -104.14 13.04
N LEU A 442 -23.16 -102.83 13.20
CA LEU A 442 -23.70 -102.04 14.32
C LEU A 442 -25.21 -101.82 14.25
N CYS A 443 -25.79 -101.62 13.08
CA CYS A 443 -27.24 -101.47 12.89
C CYS A 443 -27.98 -102.72 13.34
N GLN A 444 -27.45 -103.91 13.04
CA GLN A 444 -27.97 -105.17 13.61
C GLN A 444 -27.94 -105.17 15.14
N SER A 445 -26.89 -104.60 15.76
CA SER A 445 -26.80 -104.46 17.21
C SER A 445 -27.79 -103.43 17.80
N LEU A 446 -27.98 -102.30 17.13
CA LEU A 446 -28.83 -101.19 17.60
C LEU A 446 -30.34 -101.51 17.46
N GLU A 447 -30.74 -102.29 16.45
CA GLU A 447 -32.10 -102.81 16.37
C GLU A 447 -32.45 -103.68 17.58
N ASN A 448 -31.48 -104.44 18.10
CA ASN A 448 -31.68 -105.20 19.34
C ASN A 448 -31.91 -104.24 20.53
N LEU A 449 -31.18 -103.12 20.61
CA LEU A 449 -31.24 -102.16 21.72
C LEU A 449 -32.46 -101.22 21.68
N LYS A 450 -32.94 -100.84 20.49
CA LYS A 450 -34.15 -100.00 20.33
C LYS A 450 -35.43 -100.69 20.81
N LYS A 451 -35.47 -102.02 20.72
CA LYS A 451 -36.57 -102.80 21.33
C LYS A 451 -36.63 -102.56 22.84
N ASP A 452 -35.49 -102.34 23.50
CA ASP A 452 -35.43 -102.13 24.95
C ASP A 452 -35.85 -100.70 25.37
N GLN A 453 -35.53 -99.65 24.59
CA GLN A 453 -35.76 -98.25 25.00
C GLN A 453 -37.19 -97.74 24.82
N VAL A 454 -37.96 -98.25 23.84
CA VAL A 454 -39.38 -97.89 23.66
C VAL A 454 -40.20 -98.17 24.92
N GLN A 455 -39.75 -99.14 25.73
CA GLN A 455 -40.35 -99.47 27.01
C GLN A 455 -40.29 -98.31 28.02
N HIS A 456 -39.24 -97.47 28.02
CA HIS A 456 -38.94 -96.49 29.08
C HIS A 456 -39.61 -95.11 28.89
N VAL A 457 -39.76 -94.62 27.66
CA VAL A 457 -40.22 -93.23 27.40
C VAL A 457 -41.70 -93.00 27.72
N LYS A 458 -42.52 -94.06 27.76
CA LYS A 458 -43.93 -93.93 28.14
C LYS A 458 -44.15 -93.38 29.57
N GLU A 459 -43.15 -93.42 30.46
CA GLU A 459 -43.29 -92.97 31.85
C GLU A 459 -43.15 -91.44 32.06
N VAL A 460 -42.30 -90.73 31.29
CA VAL A 460 -41.87 -89.37 31.65
C VAL A 460 -42.88 -88.26 31.30
N ASN A 461 -43.66 -88.43 30.22
CA ASN A 461 -44.54 -87.36 29.70
C ASN A 461 -45.70 -86.95 30.62
N SER A 462 -45.96 -87.67 31.71
CA SER A 462 -47.03 -87.32 32.65
C SER A 462 -46.73 -86.11 33.54
N ASN A 463 -45.46 -85.69 33.70
CA ASN A 463 -45.07 -84.76 34.77
C ASN A 463 -45.06 -83.25 34.40
N ILE A 464 -45.01 -82.87 33.12
CA ILE A 464 -44.76 -81.48 32.70
C ILE A 464 -45.99 -80.55 32.81
N GLY A 465 -47.21 -81.07 32.88
CA GLY A 465 -48.44 -80.27 32.81
C GLY A 465 -48.72 -79.30 33.97
N LEU A 466 -48.02 -79.38 35.11
CA LEU A 466 -48.42 -78.67 36.35
C LEU A 466 -47.85 -77.24 36.52
N THR A 467 -46.73 -76.90 35.87
CA THR A 467 -45.94 -75.70 36.24
C THR A 467 -46.47 -74.36 35.70
N ARG A 468 -47.42 -74.36 34.75
CA ARG A 468 -47.75 -73.17 33.93
C ARG A 468 -48.67 -72.12 34.58
N ARG A 469 -49.29 -72.39 35.74
CA ARG A 469 -50.38 -71.56 36.34
C ARG A 469 -49.96 -70.39 37.27
N ARG A 470 -48.67 -70.20 37.59
CA ARG A 470 -48.20 -69.28 38.65
C ARG A 470 -47.88 -67.83 38.20
N TYR A 471 -47.83 -67.57 36.89
CA TYR A 471 -47.23 -66.32 36.36
C TYR A 471 -48.18 -65.11 36.31
N GLU A 472 -49.49 -65.29 36.42
CA GLU A 472 -50.49 -64.24 36.11
C GLU A 472 -50.79 -63.25 37.27
N GLU A 473 -50.32 -63.46 38.50
CA GLU A 473 -50.73 -62.67 39.68
C GLU A 473 -49.90 -61.39 39.95
N LEU A 474 -48.74 -61.20 39.33
CA LEU A 474 -47.78 -60.13 39.69
C LEU A 474 -48.02 -58.76 39.02
N LEU A 475 -49.05 -58.62 38.18
CA LEU A 475 -49.23 -57.44 37.31
C LEU A 475 -50.10 -56.31 37.92
N GLU A 476 -50.70 -56.50 39.10
CA GLU A 476 -51.73 -55.58 39.65
C GLU A 476 -51.18 -54.52 40.66
N GLU A 477 -49.92 -54.58 41.08
CA GLU A 477 -49.40 -53.73 42.17
C GLU A 477 -48.84 -52.33 41.77
N GLU A 478 -48.68 -52.02 40.48
CA GLU A 478 -48.01 -50.78 40.01
C GLU A 478 -48.84 -49.49 40.17
N LYS A 479 -50.14 -49.58 40.49
CA LYS A 479 -51.10 -48.48 40.28
C LYS A 479 -51.22 -47.41 41.39
N LYS A 480 -50.29 -47.27 42.35
CA LYS A 480 -50.52 -46.54 43.64
C LYS A 480 -49.65 -45.30 44.00
N LEU A 481 -48.98 -44.58 43.08
CA LEU A 481 -48.07 -43.44 43.46
C LEU A 481 -48.26 -42.11 42.67
N ARG A 482 -49.07 -41.13 43.16
CA ARG A 482 -49.07 -39.70 42.72
C ARG A 482 -49.92 -38.73 43.63
N GLU A 483 -49.35 -37.65 44.27
CA GLU A 483 -49.97 -36.31 44.68
C GLU A 483 -49.12 -35.27 45.55
N HIS A 484 -49.26 -33.91 45.32
CA HIS A 484 -49.11 -32.63 46.17
C HIS A 484 -47.97 -31.48 46.08
N VAL A 485 -48.27 -30.18 46.50
CA VAL A 485 -47.75 -28.76 46.17
C VAL A 485 -47.71 -27.69 47.36
N PHE A 486 -46.98 -26.49 47.34
CA PHE A 486 -47.40 -25.00 47.63
C PHE A 486 -46.47 -23.90 48.38
N MET A 487 -46.76 -22.54 48.18
CA MET A 487 -46.64 -21.23 49.00
C MET A 487 -45.60 -20.07 48.70
N GLY A 488 -45.81 -18.72 48.82
CA GLY A 488 -47.04 -17.87 48.88
C GLY A 488 -47.16 -16.51 49.67
N ALA A 489 -46.27 -16.03 50.58
CA ALA A 489 -46.62 -14.87 51.47
C ALA A 489 -45.47 -13.96 52.03
N LEU A 490 -45.05 -12.88 51.33
CA LEU A 490 -44.02 -11.93 51.85
C LEU A 490 -44.25 -10.41 51.56
N ILE A 491 -45.21 -10.01 50.71
CA ILE A 491 -45.21 -8.65 50.12
C ILE A 491 -45.97 -7.57 50.95
N GLU A 492 -46.72 -7.94 51.99
CA GLU A 492 -47.67 -7.02 52.66
C GLU A 492 -47.07 -6.08 53.73
N ARG A 493 -45.76 -6.16 54.03
CA ARG A 493 -45.18 -5.53 55.24
C ARG A 493 -44.58 -4.12 55.06
N LEU A 494 -44.49 -3.57 53.85
CA LEU A 494 -43.67 -2.35 53.61
C LEU A 494 -44.42 -1.01 53.52
N SER A 495 -45.75 -0.96 53.53
CA SER A 495 -46.52 0.29 53.30
C SER A 495 -46.75 1.20 54.52
N ASN A 496 -46.37 0.81 55.75
CA ASN A 496 -46.76 1.53 56.99
C ASN A 496 -45.76 2.56 57.54
N LYS A 497 -44.90 3.19 56.72
CA LYS A 497 -43.88 4.16 57.19
C LYS A 497 -44.14 5.64 56.90
N ILE A 498 -45.26 6.02 56.27
CA ILE A 498 -45.49 7.40 55.79
C ILE A 498 -46.25 8.32 56.78
N VAL A 499 -46.82 7.80 57.88
CA VAL A 499 -47.76 8.55 58.75
C VAL A 499 -47.10 9.39 59.87
N LYS A 500 -45.77 9.55 59.92
CA LYS A 500 -45.07 10.21 61.05
C LYS A 500 -44.66 11.69 60.85
N ALA A 501 -45.25 12.42 59.90
CA ALA A 501 -44.76 13.76 59.50
C ALA A 501 -45.65 14.97 59.89
N GLU A 502 -46.76 14.81 60.61
CA GLU A 502 -47.76 15.89 60.82
C GLU A 502 -47.80 16.55 62.22
N GLU A 503 -47.01 16.12 63.21
CA GLU A 503 -47.12 16.60 64.61
C GLU A 503 -46.28 17.87 64.97
N GLY A 504 -45.48 18.41 64.04
CA GLY A 504 -44.50 19.48 64.36
C GLY A 504 -45.02 20.93 64.35
N TYR A 505 -46.21 21.20 63.79
CA TYR A 505 -46.69 22.58 63.59
C TYR A 505 -47.39 23.21 64.80
N GLU A 506 -47.70 22.43 65.84
CA GLU A 506 -48.45 22.90 67.02
C GLU A 506 -47.60 23.72 68.03
N GLN A 507 -46.27 23.72 67.89
CA GLN A 507 -45.34 24.42 68.79
C GLN A 507 -45.16 25.92 68.48
N MET A 508 -45.61 26.39 67.30
CA MET A 508 -45.46 27.79 66.87
C MET A 508 -46.48 28.74 67.52
N THR A 509 -47.61 28.21 68.01
CA THR A 509 -48.71 29.01 68.59
C THR A 509 -48.41 29.52 70.01
N ILE A 510 -47.40 28.95 70.69
CA ILE A 510 -47.02 29.31 72.07
C ILE A 510 -46.16 30.59 72.11
N SER A 511 -45.47 30.99 71.03
CA SER A 511 -44.58 32.17 71.02
C SER A 511 -45.32 33.50 70.98
N TYR A 512 -46.50 33.58 70.35
CA TYR A 512 -47.23 34.84 70.18
C TYR A 512 -47.94 35.34 71.45
N ASN A 513 -48.13 34.48 72.47
CA ASN A 513 -48.68 34.90 73.76
C ASN A 513 -47.65 35.56 74.69
N ALA A 514 -46.35 35.46 74.39
CA ALA A 514 -45.29 36.09 75.19
C ALA A 514 -45.06 37.57 74.82
N GLU A 515 -45.28 37.97 73.57
CA GLU A 515 -45.09 39.36 73.10
C GLU A 515 -46.14 40.34 73.66
N ILE A 516 -47.35 39.87 73.96
CA ILE A 516 -48.43 40.73 74.47
C ILE A 516 -48.17 41.17 75.93
N GLN A 517 -47.46 40.37 76.72
CA GLN A 517 -47.09 40.71 78.11
C GLN A 517 -45.93 41.72 78.18
N GLN A 518 -45.11 41.83 77.13
CA GLN A 518 -43.97 42.77 77.08
C GLN A 518 -44.42 44.22 76.87
N PHE A 519 -45.49 44.46 76.09
CA PHE A 519 -45.99 45.81 75.82
C PHE A 519 -46.72 46.47 77.00
N ILE A 520 -47.21 45.68 77.97
CA ILE A 520 -47.89 46.23 79.15
C ILE A 520 -46.88 46.82 80.15
N THR A 521 -45.69 46.21 80.28
CA THR A 521 -44.61 46.70 81.15
C THR A 521 -43.88 47.93 80.60
N GLU A 522 -43.85 48.13 79.28
CA GLU A 522 -43.24 49.33 78.68
C GLU A 522 -44.10 50.59 78.87
N ALA A 523 -45.43 50.46 78.83
CA ALA A 523 -46.36 51.58 78.99
C ALA A 523 -46.30 52.23 80.40
N GLU A 524 -46.05 51.44 81.45
CA GLU A 524 -45.98 51.93 82.83
C GLU A 524 -44.64 52.66 83.12
N SER A 525 -43.54 52.29 82.44
CA SER A 525 -42.25 52.98 82.57
C SER A 525 -42.23 54.38 81.93
N VAL A 526 -43.04 54.59 80.89
CA VAL A 526 -43.15 55.88 80.17
C VAL A 526 -43.90 56.93 80.99
N ILE A 527 -44.85 56.53 81.82
CA ILE A 527 -45.63 57.45 82.67
C ILE A 527 -44.76 58.00 83.81
N GLN A 528 -43.86 57.19 84.38
CA GLN A 528 -42.96 57.62 85.45
C GLN A 528 -41.83 58.55 84.93
N SER A 529 -41.34 58.31 83.70
CA SER A 529 -40.36 59.19 83.02
C SER A 529 -40.92 60.58 82.66
N ARG A 530 -42.25 60.73 82.51
CA ARG A 530 -42.87 62.01 82.15
C ARG A 530 -42.90 63.00 83.31
N LEU A 531 -43.03 62.51 84.55
CA LEU A 531 -43.12 63.34 85.75
C LEU A 531 -41.75 63.93 86.16
N GLU A 532 -40.65 63.18 86.00
CA GLU A 532 -39.28 63.69 86.25
C GLU A 532 -38.85 64.74 85.20
N LYS A 533 -39.36 64.67 83.96
CA LYS A 533 -39.06 65.65 82.90
C LYS A 533 -39.79 66.99 83.04
N GLU A 534 -40.85 67.06 83.84
CA GLU A 534 -41.64 68.27 84.07
C GLU A 534 -40.98 69.19 85.14
N GLU A 535 -40.17 68.62 86.05
CA GLU A 535 -39.32 69.37 86.99
C GLU A 535 -38.02 69.88 86.33
N ASP A 536 -37.40 69.11 85.43
CA ASP A 536 -36.22 69.54 84.65
C ASP A 536 -36.53 70.67 83.65
N LEU A 537 -37.78 70.80 83.19
CA LEU A 537 -38.21 71.84 82.26
C LEU A 537 -38.16 73.25 82.88
N LYS A 538 -38.41 73.36 84.19
CA LYS A 538 -38.35 74.63 84.93
C LYS A 538 -36.91 75.14 85.14
N GLY A 539 -35.93 74.24 85.18
CA GLY A 539 -34.51 74.59 85.20
C GLY A 539 -33.96 74.96 83.81
N LYS A 540 -34.53 74.41 82.74
CA LYS A 540 -34.10 74.66 81.35
C LYS A 540 -34.59 75.98 80.76
N GLU A 541 -35.64 76.59 81.31
CA GLU A 541 -36.12 77.92 80.89
C GLU A 541 -35.10 79.03 81.23
N SER A 542 -34.37 78.91 82.35
CA SER A 542 -33.27 79.82 82.71
C SER A 542 -32.00 79.62 81.89
N ILE A 543 -31.79 78.43 81.31
CA ILE A 543 -30.65 78.13 80.43
C ILE A 543 -30.96 78.60 78.99
N LEU A 544 -32.23 78.76 78.63
CA LEU A 544 -32.67 79.22 77.31
C LEU A 544 -32.39 80.72 77.08
N GLU A 545 -32.50 81.56 78.12
CA GLU A 545 -32.15 82.99 78.05
C GLU A 545 -30.65 83.21 77.80
N ASP A 546 -29.77 82.43 78.44
CA ASP A 546 -28.32 82.47 78.18
C ASP A 546 -27.96 81.85 76.81
N ALA A 547 -28.71 80.83 76.36
CA ALA A 547 -28.52 80.20 75.06
C ALA A 547 -28.98 81.10 73.89
N GLU A 548 -30.02 81.92 74.07
CA GLU A 548 -30.45 82.92 73.07
C GLU A 548 -29.42 84.04 72.89
N ALA A 549 -28.80 84.52 73.98
CA ALA A 549 -27.70 85.48 73.90
C ALA A 549 -26.45 84.90 73.19
N GLN A 550 -26.15 83.62 73.41
CA GLN A 550 -25.06 82.92 72.72
C GLN A 550 -25.40 82.65 71.24
N PHE A 551 -26.66 82.37 70.92
CA PHE A 551 -27.16 82.15 69.57
C PHE A 551 -27.06 83.42 68.71
N ASP A 552 -27.34 84.61 69.26
CA ASP A 552 -27.18 85.87 68.53
C ASP A 552 -25.70 86.17 68.18
N ILE A 553 -24.78 85.85 69.10
CA ILE A 553 -23.33 85.97 68.86
C ILE A 553 -22.89 84.98 67.78
N ASP A 554 -23.30 83.72 67.87
CA ASP A 554 -22.96 82.68 66.90
C ASP A 554 -23.64 82.89 65.54
N GLN A 555 -24.83 83.48 65.50
CA GLN A 555 -25.51 83.87 64.26
C GLN A 555 -24.76 85.00 63.55
N SER A 556 -24.22 85.98 64.30
CA SER A 556 -23.36 87.02 63.74
C SER A 556 -22.03 86.45 63.20
N ARG A 557 -21.45 85.47 63.91
CA ARG A 557 -20.23 84.76 63.49
C ARG A 557 -20.48 83.88 62.27
N HIS A 558 -21.62 83.19 62.22
CA HIS A 558 -22.06 82.37 61.11
C HIS A 558 -22.32 83.22 59.86
N GLN A 559 -22.92 84.40 60.00
CA GLN A 559 -23.13 85.31 58.87
C GLN A 559 -21.79 85.82 58.28
N LYS A 560 -20.80 86.12 59.13
CA LYS A 560 -19.44 86.44 58.68
C LYS A 560 -18.74 85.25 58.01
N LEU A 561 -18.87 84.05 58.57
CA LEU A 561 -18.32 82.82 57.98
C LEU A 561 -18.98 82.48 56.63
N LYS A 562 -20.30 82.69 56.51
CA LYS A 562 -21.08 82.47 55.29
C LYS A 562 -20.62 83.39 54.16
N ASN A 563 -20.34 84.66 54.46
CA ASN A 563 -19.79 85.60 53.49
C ASN A 563 -18.39 85.15 53.02
N HIS A 564 -17.48 84.80 53.92
CA HIS A 564 -16.17 84.26 53.54
C HIS A 564 -16.26 82.93 52.77
N THR A 565 -17.19 82.05 53.14
CA THR A 565 -17.43 80.80 52.43
C THR A 565 -17.95 81.06 51.01
N SER A 566 -18.79 82.08 50.82
CA SER A 566 -19.26 82.48 49.49
C SER A 566 -18.14 83.05 48.61
N GLU A 567 -17.20 83.81 49.18
CA GLU A 567 -16.00 84.30 48.48
C GLU A 567 -15.03 83.15 48.13
N LEU A 568 -14.80 82.22 49.04
CA LEU A 568 -14.01 81.00 48.79
C LEU A 568 -14.65 80.13 47.70
N LYS A 569 -15.98 80.00 47.70
CA LYS A 569 -16.72 79.24 46.69
C LYS A 569 -16.65 79.92 45.32
N SER A 570 -16.70 81.26 45.27
CA SER A 570 -16.46 82.02 44.04
C SER A 570 -15.05 81.82 43.50
N LYS A 571 -14.03 81.85 44.37
CA LYS A 571 -12.63 81.62 43.97
C LYS A 571 -12.41 80.17 43.51
N ASN A 572 -13.02 79.20 44.19
CA ASN A 572 -12.95 77.79 43.82
C ASN A 572 -13.56 77.57 42.43
N ASN A 573 -14.77 78.09 42.18
CA ASN A 573 -15.40 77.99 40.87
C ASN A 573 -14.56 78.64 39.75
N HIS A 574 -13.87 79.75 40.04
CA HIS A 574 -12.99 80.40 39.07
C HIS A 574 -11.74 79.54 38.77
N LEU A 575 -11.13 78.94 39.79
CA LEU A 575 -10.00 78.03 39.62
C LEU A 575 -10.42 76.74 38.90
N GLU A 576 -11.61 76.23 39.17
CA GLU A 576 -12.16 75.03 38.54
C GLU A 576 -12.41 75.25 37.04
N LEU A 577 -12.97 76.41 36.67
CA LEU A 577 -13.08 76.84 35.27
C LEU A 577 -11.72 77.02 34.60
N PHE A 578 -10.73 77.56 35.31
CA PHE A 578 -9.38 77.73 34.78
C PHE A 578 -8.68 76.38 34.57
N ILE A 579 -8.84 75.43 35.50
CA ILE A 579 -8.33 74.06 35.36
C ILE A 579 -9.02 73.34 34.19
N GLN A 580 -10.31 73.55 34.00
CA GLN A 580 -11.06 73.00 32.87
C GLN A 580 -10.52 73.53 31.53
N ASP A 581 -10.35 74.86 31.38
CA ASP A 581 -9.78 75.49 30.18
C ASP A 581 -8.33 75.01 29.92
N MET A 582 -7.53 74.85 30.97
CA MET A 582 -6.18 74.30 30.86
C MET A 582 -6.17 72.82 30.47
N LYS A 583 -7.10 72.01 30.97
CA LYS A 583 -7.27 70.61 30.56
C LYS A 583 -7.67 70.51 29.10
N GLU A 584 -8.61 71.33 28.64
CA GLU A 584 -9.03 71.37 27.23
C GLU A 584 -7.86 71.77 26.33
N ARG A 585 -7.12 72.85 26.65
CA ARG A 585 -5.92 73.24 25.90
C ARG A 585 -4.85 72.14 25.86
N THR A 586 -4.57 71.51 27.00
CA THR A 586 -3.61 70.41 27.08
C THR A 586 -4.05 69.22 26.22
N SER A 587 -5.35 68.89 26.22
CA SER A 587 -5.89 67.83 25.37
C SER A 587 -5.77 68.15 23.88
N THR A 588 -6.00 69.41 23.48
CA THR A 588 -5.84 69.84 22.08
C THR A 588 -4.38 69.78 21.60
N LEU A 589 -3.42 70.07 22.49
CA LEU A 589 -1.98 69.98 22.19
C LEU A 589 -1.47 68.52 22.15
N LEU A 590 -2.07 67.62 22.92
CA LEU A 590 -1.71 66.18 22.93
C LEU A 590 -2.30 65.38 21.77
N LYS A 591 -3.44 65.82 21.21
CA LYS A 591 -4.15 65.11 20.13
C LYS A 591 -3.28 64.80 18.89
N PRO A 592 -2.46 65.74 18.36
CA PRO A 592 -1.56 65.42 17.24
C PRO A 592 -0.50 64.37 17.57
N LYS A 593 -0.03 64.34 18.83
CA LYS A 593 0.94 63.32 19.28
C LYS A 593 0.30 61.93 19.34
N GLU A 594 -0.95 61.84 19.79
CA GLU A 594 -1.72 60.59 19.81
C GLU A 594 -2.09 60.12 18.39
N ASP A 595 -2.46 61.04 17.50
CA ASP A 595 -2.72 60.74 16.09
C ASP A 595 -1.47 60.22 15.37
N MET A 596 -0.31 60.83 15.65
CA MET A 596 0.98 60.36 15.15
C MET A 596 1.35 58.99 15.72
N LYS A 597 1.11 58.76 17.02
CA LYS A 597 1.35 57.46 17.66
C LYS A 597 0.49 56.34 17.03
N ARG A 598 -0.81 56.59 16.82
CA ARG A 598 -1.71 55.66 16.13
C ARG A 598 -1.28 55.39 14.68
N SER A 599 -0.84 56.43 13.96
CA SER A 599 -0.34 56.26 12.59
C SER A 599 0.93 55.42 12.55
N LEU A 600 1.82 55.60 13.53
CA LEU A 600 3.08 54.86 13.63
C LEU A 600 2.87 53.40 14.08
N GLU A 601 1.91 53.16 14.97
CA GLU A 601 1.43 51.80 15.31
C GLU A 601 0.84 51.10 14.08
N GLY A 602 -0.05 51.76 13.32
CA GLY A 602 -0.62 51.19 12.10
C GLY A 602 0.43 50.94 11.00
N LEU A 603 1.47 51.77 10.90
CA LEU A 603 2.58 51.55 9.97
C LEU A 603 3.44 50.34 10.39
N ARG A 604 3.70 50.19 11.70
CA ARG A 604 4.43 49.04 12.25
C ARG A 604 3.68 47.73 12.07
N GLU A 605 2.37 47.74 12.28
CA GLU A 605 1.51 46.58 12.08
C GLU A 605 1.53 46.13 10.62
N LYS A 606 1.31 47.06 9.68
CA LYS A 606 1.45 46.79 8.23
C LYS A 606 2.82 46.25 7.85
N HIS A 607 3.90 46.80 8.40
CA HIS A 607 5.24 46.29 8.15
C HIS A 607 5.44 44.86 8.71
N MET A 608 4.82 44.55 9.84
CA MET A 608 4.92 43.23 10.46
C MET A 608 4.08 42.19 9.70
N GLU A 609 2.90 42.58 9.20
CA GLU A 609 2.10 41.78 8.24
C GLU A 609 2.88 41.52 6.94
N LEU A 610 3.54 42.54 6.40
CA LEU A 610 4.39 42.39 5.22
C LEU A 610 5.54 41.41 5.51
N LEU A 611 6.25 41.57 6.63
CA LEU A 611 7.34 40.68 7.06
C LEU A 611 6.87 39.23 7.22
N THR A 612 5.75 39.01 7.88
CA THR A 612 5.18 37.67 8.04
C THR A 612 4.75 37.07 6.70
N SER A 613 4.18 37.87 5.79
CA SER A 613 3.89 37.45 4.42
C SER A 613 5.16 37.09 3.64
N HIS A 614 6.23 37.88 3.75
CA HIS A 614 7.51 37.56 3.11
C HIS A 614 8.12 36.29 3.69
N THR A 615 8.10 36.11 5.01
CA THR A 615 8.58 34.88 5.65
C THR A 615 7.79 33.66 5.19
N ALA A 616 6.46 33.76 5.08
CA ALA A 616 5.62 32.69 4.56
C ALA A 616 5.96 32.35 3.10
N ASN A 617 6.18 33.38 2.26
CA ASN A 617 6.61 33.19 0.87
C ASN A 617 7.99 32.50 0.80
N ILE A 618 8.95 32.91 1.65
CA ILE A 618 10.28 32.28 1.71
C ILE A 618 10.14 30.80 2.08
N ILE A 619 9.40 30.46 3.14
CA ILE A 619 9.16 29.07 3.55
C ILE A 619 8.50 28.26 2.42
N ALA A 620 7.51 28.85 1.72
CA ALA A 620 6.86 28.21 0.59
C ALA A 620 7.84 27.96 -0.57
N THR A 621 8.72 28.91 -0.87
CA THR A 621 9.75 28.73 -1.89
C THR A 621 10.80 27.70 -1.50
N GLU A 622 11.27 27.68 -0.25
CA GLU A 622 12.22 26.68 0.24
C GLU A 622 11.62 25.28 0.17
N LYS A 623 10.35 25.13 0.58
CA LYS A 623 9.62 23.87 0.43
C LYS A 623 9.52 23.45 -1.04
N SER A 624 9.18 24.38 -1.94
CA SER A 624 9.13 24.09 -3.37
C SER A 624 10.51 23.71 -3.94
N ILE A 625 11.59 24.34 -3.50
CA ILE A 625 12.96 24.00 -3.92
C ILE A 625 13.31 22.59 -3.46
N TYR A 626 13.00 22.25 -2.20
CA TYR A 626 13.23 20.91 -1.67
C TYR A 626 12.42 19.84 -2.41
N ASP A 627 11.11 20.07 -2.62
CA ASP A 627 10.23 19.16 -3.34
C ASP A 627 10.72 18.97 -4.80
N ASN A 628 11.14 20.05 -5.46
CA ASN A 628 11.74 19.97 -6.80
C ASN A 628 13.08 19.21 -6.80
N GLY A 629 13.90 19.36 -5.75
CA GLY A 629 15.14 18.62 -5.58
C GLY A 629 14.91 17.11 -5.46
N MET A 630 13.94 16.70 -4.63
CA MET A 630 13.54 15.29 -4.49
C MET A 630 13.03 14.70 -5.81
N MET A 631 12.25 15.48 -6.57
CA MET A 631 11.78 15.08 -7.90
C MET A 631 12.91 14.92 -8.90
N LEU A 632 13.88 15.83 -8.89
CA LEU A 632 15.05 15.75 -9.76
C LEU A 632 15.88 14.50 -9.45
N GLU A 633 16.06 14.16 -8.17
CA GLU A 633 16.72 12.92 -7.76
C GLU A 633 15.96 11.69 -8.25
N GLN A 634 14.63 11.67 -8.10
CA GLN A 634 13.80 10.57 -8.60
C GLN A 634 13.93 10.42 -10.13
N VAL A 635 13.85 11.52 -10.88
CA VAL A 635 14.03 11.52 -12.33
C VAL A 635 15.44 11.06 -12.71
N ASN A 636 16.48 11.48 -11.99
CA ASN A 636 17.85 11.03 -12.25
C ASN A 636 18.04 9.53 -11.98
N MET A 637 17.44 9.00 -10.92
CA MET A 637 17.44 7.57 -10.63
C MET A 637 16.73 6.79 -11.75
N GLU A 638 15.57 7.27 -12.18
CA GLU A 638 14.80 6.63 -13.25
C GLU A 638 15.52 6.71 -14.59
N ASN A 639 16.14 7.85 -14.91
CA ASN A 639 16.95 8.02 -16.12
C ASN A 639 18.16 7.07 -16.11
N SER A 640 18.82 6.91 -14.96
CA SER A 640 19.91 5.93 -14.79
C SER A 640 19.41 4.50 -14.99
N ARG A 641 18.23 4.16 -14.47
CA ARG A 641 17.58 2.87 -14.68
C ARG A 641 17.27 2.62 -16.16
N LEU A 642 16.70 3.61 -16.85
CA LEU A 642 16.40 3.54 -18.28
C LEU A 642 17.68 3.36 -19.11
N HIS A 643 18.77 4.06 -18.77
CA HIS A 643 20.06 3.86 -19.42
C HIS A 643 20.56 2.42 -19.29
N VAL A 644 20.47 1.83 -18.10
CA VAL A 644 20.84 0.42 -17.87
C VAL A 644 19.95 -0.51 -18.71
N CYS A 645 18.64 -0.30 -18.72
CA CYS A 645 17.72 -1.10 -19.55
C CYS A 645 18.02 -0.97 -21.04
N ILE A 646 18.34 0.23 -21.53
CA ILE A 646 18.70 0.47 -22.93
C ILE A 646 19.98 -0.29 -23.30
N GLU A 647 21.00 -0.27 -22.44
CA GLU A 647 22.24 -1.02 -22.70
C GLU A 647 21.98 -2.54 -22.70
N GLN A 648 21.17 -3.05 -21.78
CA GLN A 648 20.77 -4.46 -21.79
C GLN A 648 20.03 -4.84 -23.08
N MET A 649 19.06 -4.02 -23.52
CA MET A 649 18.34 -4.26 -24.76
C MET A 649 19.26 -4.23 -25.99
N LYS A 650 20.28 -3.36 -26.01
CA LYS A 650 21.28 -3.35 -27.08
C LYS A 650 22.09 -4.63 -27.12
N GLU A 651 22.48 -5.16 -25.95
CA GLU A 651 23.21 -6.41 -25.85
C GLU A 651 22.34 -7.61 -26.29
N ASP A 652 21.08 -7.65 -25.89
CA ASP A 652 20.13 -8.69 -26.33
C ASP A 652 19.90 -8.65 -27.84
N ILE A 653 19.76 -7.46 -28.44
CA ILE A 653 19.67 -7.29 -29.89
C ILE A 653 20.95 -7.77 -30.57
N TRP A 654 22.13 -7.48 -30.00
CA TRP A 654 23.40 -7.93 -30.54
C TRP A 654 23.53 -9.46 -30.50
N ASN A 655 23.16 -10.09 -29.39
CA ASN A 655 23.13 -11.54 -29.23
C ASN A 655 22.15 -12.18 -30.23
N THR A 656 20.94 -11.63 -30.37
CA THR A 656 19.94 -12.12 -31.32
C THR A 656 20.45 -12.05 -32.77
N ARG A 657 21.13 -10.95 -33.14
CA ARG A 657 21.76 -10.83 -34.48
C ARG A 657 22.84 -11.89 -34.69
N LYS A 658 23.67 -12.15 -33.67
CA LYS A 658 24.71 -13.18 -33.73
C LYS A 658 24.11 -14.58 -33.91
N ASP A 659 23.00 -14.89 -33.23
CA ASP A 659 22.30 -16.16 -33.39
C ASP A 659 21.61 -16.25 -34.75
N GLN A 660 21.04 -15.17 -35.27
CA GLN A 660 20.51 -15.11 -36.63
C GLN A 660 21.61 -15.39 -37.67
N GLU A 661 22.81 -14.81 -37.51
CA GLU A 661 23.95 -15.10 -38.38
C GLU A 661 24.37 -16.58 -38.30
N ARG A 662 24.37 -17.18 -37.11
CA ARG A 662 24.65 -18.61 -36.93
C ARG A 662 23.63 -19.48 -37.66
N HIS A 663 22.34 -19.24 -37.45
CA HIS A 663 21.29 -19.99 -38.12
C HIS A 663 21.33 -19.81 -39.64
N THR A 664 21.67 -18.61 -40.13
CA THR A 664 21.83 -18.37 -41.57
C THR A 664 22.97 -19.22 -42.15
N LYS A 665 24.10 -19.35 -41.42
CA LYS A 665 25.21 -20.23 -41.81
C LYS A 665 24.82 -21.71 -41.77
N GLU A 666 24.13 -22.15 -40.72
CA GLU A 666 23.63 -23.53 -40.58
C GLU A 666 22.66 -23.90 -41.70
N ILE A 667 21.73 -23.01 -42.06
CA ILE A 667 20.80 -23.19 -43.18
C ILE A 667 21.57 -23.27 -44.50
N GLY A 668 22.59 -22.42 -44.69
CA GLY A 668 23.47 -22.49 -45.86
C GLY A 668 24.14 -23.86 -45.98
N TRP A 669 24.76 -24.33 -44.90
CA TRP A 669 25.41 -25.63 -44.85
C TRP A 669 24.43 -26.79 -45.11
N LEU A 670 23.25 -26.77 -44.49
CA LEU A 670 22.21 -27.80 -44.73
C LEU A 670 21.73 -27.82 -46.17
N LYS A 671 21.62 -26.66 -46.83
CA LYS A 671 21.25 -26.59 -48.25
C LYS A 671 22.32 -27.20 -49.14
N GLU A 672 23.59 -26.93 -48.85
CA GLU A 672 24.72 -27.54 -49.56
C GLU A 672 24.72 -29.06 -49.38
N GLU A 673 24.49 -29.55 -48.16
CA GLU A 673 24.44 -31.00 -47.87
C GLU A 673 23.23 -31.69 -48.53
N VAL A 674 22.06 -31.04 -48.52
CA VAL A 674 20.89 -31.57 -49.23
C VAL A 674 21.16 -31.63 -50.73
N HIS A 675 21.82 -30.61 -51.29
CA HIS A 675 22.16 -30.59 -52.70
C HIS A 675 23.14 -31.70 -53.07
N SER A 676 24.20 -31.92 -52.28
CA SER A 676 25.17 -33.00 -52.50
C SER A 676 24.52 -34.38 -52.41
N LEU A 677 23.62 -34.59 -51.44
CA LEU A 677 22.86 -35.84 -51.33
C LEU A 677 21.94 -36.06 -52.53
N PHE A 678 21.25 -35.01 -52.99
CA PHE A 678 20.43 -35.09 -54.21
C PHE A 678 21.25 -35.44 -55.45
N GLU A 679 22.42 -34.82 -55.63
CA GLU A 679 23.34 -35.18 -56.73
C GLU A 679 23.77 -36.65 -56.63
N SER A 680 24.16 -37.12 -55.44
CA SER A 680 24.57 -38.51 -55.24
C SER A 680 23.44 -39.52 -55.53
N LEU A 681 22.20 -39.14 -55.23
CA LEU A 681 21.03 -39.98 -55.50
C LEU A 681 20.72 -40.03 -56.99
N LEU A 682 20.87 -38.91 -57.70
CA LEU A 682 20.71 -38.86 -59.15
C LEU A 682 21.77 -39.73 -59.84
N ASP A 683 23.01 -39.67 -59.38
CA ASP A 683 24.10 -40.52 -59.90
C ASP A 683 23.80 -42.01 -59.64
N ALA A 684 23.42 -42.38 -58.42
CA ALA A 684 23.04 -43.75 -58.10
C ALA A 684 21.84 -44.24 -58.91
N TRP A 685 20.84 -43.38 -59.13
CA TRP A 685 19.69 -43.73 -59.96
C TRP A 685 20.07 -43.89 -61.44
N ALA A 686 21.01 -43.09 -61.95
CA ALA A 686 21.54 -43.27 -63.30
C ALA A 686 22.27 -44.61 -63.43
N GLU A 687 23.09 -44.98 -62.45
CA GLU A 687 23.76 -46.30 -62.40
C GLU A 687 22.74 -47.45 -62.38
N ASP A 688 21.73 -47.39 -61.51
CA ASP A 688 20.67 -48.40 -61.45
C ASP A 688 19.92 -48.52 -62.78
N THR A 689 19.62 -47.39 -63.43
CA THR A 689 18.95 -47.39 -64.73
C THR A 689 19.78 -48.12 -65.77
N VAL A 690 21.09 -47.87 -65.84
CA VAL A 690 22.01 -48.60 -66.73
C VAL A 690 22.00 -50.11 -66.45
N VAL A 691 22.07 -50.52 -65.17
CA VAL A 691 22.03 -51.94 -64.79
C VAL A 691 20.71 -52.60 -65.20
N THR A 692 19.59 -51.89 -65.08
CA THR A 692 18.28 -52.40 -65.53
C THR A 692 18.18 -52.50 -67.05
N GLU A 693 18.77 -51.58 -67.80
CA GLU A 693 18.84 -51.68 -69.26
C GLU A 693 19.69 -52.90 -69.67
N GLU A 694 20.86 -53.09 -69.05
CA GLU A 694 21.73 -54.24 -69.31
C GLU A 694 21.08 -55.59 -68.96
N SER A 695 20.30 -55.66 -67.87
CA SER A 695 19.54 -56.87 -67.55
C SER A 695 18.41 -57.11 -68.56
N SER A 696 17.68 -56.07 -68.95
CA SER A 696 16.62 -56.16 -69.95
C SER A 696 17.15 -56.60 -71.33
N GLU A 697 18.33 -56.14 -71.74
CA GLU A 697 18.95 -56.55 -73.00
C GLU A 697 19.39 -58.02 -72.94
N ARG A 698 19.93 -58.47 -71.80
CA ARG A 698 20.25 -59.88 -71.57
C ARG A 698 18.99 -60.75 -71.63
N ASP A 699 17.93 -60.34 -70.97
CA ASP A 699 16.65 -61.06 -70.97
C ASP A 699 16.05 -61.11 -72.38
N HIS A 700 16.15 -60.03 -73.16
CA HIS A 700 15.73 -60.01 -74.56
C HIS A 700 16.52 -61.01 -75.41
N LYS A 701 17.84 -61.09 -75.24
CA LYS A 701 18.69 -62.09 -75.93
C LYS A 701 18.31 -63.53 -75.55
N ILE A 702 18.00 -63.78 -74.29
CA ILE A 702 17.52 -65.10 -73.83
C ILE A 702 16.17 -65.43 -74.47
N LEU A 703 15.22 -64.49 -74.49
CA LEU A 703 13.92 -64.67 -75.14
C LEU A 703 14.06 -64.97 -76.64
N GLU A 704 14.96 -64.27 -77.34
CA GLU A 704 15.23 -64.53 -78.76
C GLU A 704 15.82 -65.94 -78.96
N ALA A 705 16.72 -66.39 -78.08
CA ALA A 705 17.28 -67.73 -78.12
C ALA A 705 16.20 -68.82 -77.88
N ILE A 706 15.31 -68.60 -76.91
CA ILE A 706 14.15 -69.47 -76.64
C ILE A 706 13.24 -69.52 -77.87
N TYR A 707 12.94 -68.37 -78.47
CA TYR A 707 12.11 -68.29 -79.66
C TYR A 707 12.72 -69.09 -80.82
N ARG A 708 14.02 -68.90 -81.11
CA ARG A 708 14.74 -69.69 -82.13
C ARG A 708 14.70 -71.20 -81.84
N LEU A 709 14.82 -71.60 -80.58
CA LEU A 709 14.72 -73.00 -80.19
C LEU A 709 13.31 -73.55 -80.43
N MET A 710 12.27 -72.80 -80.06
CA MET A 710 10.87 -73.17 -80.34
C MET A 710 10.62 -73.36 -81.83
N THR A 711 11.13 -72.46 -82.68
CA THR A 711 11.02 -72.60 -84.14
C THR A 711 11.70 -73.87 -84.63
N LYS A 712 12.92 -74.16 -84.17
CA LYS A 712 13.62 -75.42 -84.51
C LYS A 712 12.85 -76.66 -84.07
N ILE A 713 12.23 -76.64 -82.88
CA ILE A 713 11.40 -77.73 -82.39
C ILE A 713 10.16 -77.90 -83.28
N HIS A 714 9.54 -76.79 -83.68
CA HIS A 714 8.40 -76.81 -84.60
C HIS A 714 8.77 -77.39 -85.97
N ASP A 715 9.89 -76.96 -86.55
CA ASP A 715 10.40 -77.49 -87.82
C ASP A 715 10.73 -78.99 -87.71
N ARG A 716 11.38 -79.41 -86.62
CA ARG A 716 11.62 -80.84 -86.33
C ARG A 716 10.31 -81.62 -86.23
N LYS A 717 9.30 -81.06 -85.57
CA LYS A 717 7.98 -81.68 -85.44
C LYS A 717 7.32 -81.83 -86.81
N PHE A 718 7.43 -80.82 -87.68
CA PHE A 718 6.94 -80.89 -89.05
C PHE A 718 7.67 -81.97 -89.87
N GLN A 719 9.00 -82.03 -89.79
CA GLN A 719 9.81 -83.06 -90.45
C GLN A 719 9.51 -84.48 -89.95
N LEU A 720 9.34 -84.66 -88.63
CA LEU A 720 8.91 -85.94 -88.04
C LEU A 720 7.50 -86.31 -88.51
N GLY A 721 6.60 -85.32 -88.65
CA GLY A 721 5.30 -85.50 -89.26
C GLY A 721 5.39 -86.01 -90.69
N ASP A 722 6.24 -85.40 -91.53
CA ASP A 722 6.47 -85.81 -92.93
C ASP A 722 7.05 -87.24 -93.02
N ILE A 723 8.04 -87.56 -92.18
CA ILE A 723 8.62 -88.90 -92.07
C ILE A 723 7.54 -89.92 -91.65
N ASN A 724 6.70 -89.56 -90.67
CA ASN A 724 5.64 -90.44 -90.19
C ASN A 724 4.58 -90.68 -91.27
N SER A 725 4.20 -89.66 -92.04
CA SER A 725 3.29 -89.84 -93.19
C SER A 725 3.90 -90.71 -94.29
N ARG A 726 5.20 -90.57 -94.58
CA ARG A 726 5.91 -91.44 -95.53
C ARG A 726 5.98 -92.89 -95.04
N LEU A 727 6.23 -93.10 -93.74
CA LEU A 727 6.19 -94.44 -93.12
C LEU A 727 4.79 -95.06 -93.18
N GLU A 728 3.74 -94.28 -92.95
CA GLU A 728 2.36 -94.74 -93.11
C GLU A 728 2.03 -95.10 -94.57
N GLU A 729 2.55 -94.36 -95.56
CA GLU A 729 2.42 -94.70 -96.98
C GLU A 729 3.14 -96.00 -97.33
N GLU A 730 4.38 -96.19 -96.86
CA GLU A 730 5.14 -97.44 -97.04
C GLU A 730 4.47 -98.63 -96.35
N LEU A 731 3.92 -98.45 -95.15
CA LEU A 731 3.15 -99.48 -94.44
C LEU A 731 1.83 -99.81 -95.16
N LYS A 732 1.16 -98.83 -95.77
CA LYS A 732 0.01 -99.07 -96.67
C LYS A 732 0.44 -99.81 -97.93
N GLY A 733 1.60 -99.47 -98.50
CA GLY A 733 2.24 -100.18 -99.61
C GLY A 733 2.52 -101.64 -99.28
N MET A 734 3.13 -101.93 -98.13
CA MET A 734 3.36 -103.29 -97.62
C MET A 734 2.05 -104.04 -97.34
N SER A 735 1.03 -103.35 -96.81
CA SER A 735 -0.30 -103.93 -96.58
C SER A 735 -0.97 -104.31 -97.91
N SER A 736 -0.76 -103.52 -98.98
CA SER A 736 -1.24 -103.85 -100.33
C SER A 736 -0.49 -105.03 -100.97
N LEU A 737 0.81 -105.17 -100.72
CA LEU A 737 1.62 -106.32 -101.14
C LEU A 737 1.20 -107.61 -100.40
N LEU A 738 0.93 -107.52 -99.10
CA LEU A 738 0.41 -108.65 -98.30
C LEU A 738 -1.02 -109.04 -98.70
N ALA A 739 -1.84 -108.10 -99.18
CA ALA A 739 -3.14 -108.39 -99.78
C ALA A 739 -3.00 -109.06 -101.17
N SER A 740 -1.99 -108.68 -101.96
CA SER A 740 -1.73 -109.28 -103.28
C SER A 740 -1.21 -110.73 -103.20
N ASN A 741 -0.45 -111.07 -102.16
CA ASN A 741 0.08 -112.43 -101.94
C ASN A 741 -0.94 -113.44 -101.36
N LYS A 742 -2.14 -113.00 -100.97
CA LYS A 742 -3.28 -113.90 -100.70
C LYS A 742 -4.16 -114.19 -101.92
N SER A 743 -3.90 -113.55 -103.07
CA SER A 743 -4.69 -113.73 -104.30
C SER A 743 -4.03 -114.60 -105.39
N ASN A 744 -2.76 -114.99 -105.23
CA ASN A 744 -1.99 -115.75 -106.24
C ASN A 744 -1.90 -117.27 -106.00
N ILE A 745 -2.77 -117.86 -105.17
CA ILE A 745 -2.88 -119.33 -104.98
C ILE A 745 -4.21 -119.90 -105.55
N ALA A 746 -5.02 -119.08 -106.23
CA ALA A 746 -6.21 -119.58 -106.92
C ALA A 746 -6.34 -119.01 -108.33
N LEU A 747 -6.25 -119.91 -109.32
CA LEU A 747 -6.74 -119.80 -110.71
C LEU A 747 -5.78 -119.25 -111.78
N LYS A 748 -5.00 -120.15 -112.38
CA LYS A 748 -4.96 -120.47 -113.83
C LYS A 748 -3.76 -121.37 -114.13
N GLU A 749 -3.86 -122.68 -113.91
CA GLU A 749 -4.31 -123.64 -114.93
C GLU A 749 -5.40 -123.14 -115.89
N GLN A 750 -4.98 -122.74 -117.10
CA GLN A 750 -5.54 -123.10 -118.41
C GLN A 750 -5.10 -122.07 -119.47
N GLY A 751 -4.24 -122.51 -120.39
CA GLY A 751 -4.12 -121.94 -121.75
C GLY A 751 -2.73 -121.52 -122.21
N ASN A 752 -1.90 -122.53 -122.53
CA ASN A 752 -0.56 -122.53 -123.19
C ASN A 752 0.65 -121.97 -122.44
#